data_AF-A0A3D0NUF7-F1
#
_entry.id   AF-A0A3D0NUF7-F1
#
_cell.length_a   1.000
_cell.length_b   1.000
_cell.length_c   1.000
_cell.angle_alpha   90.00
_cell.angle_beta   90.00
_cell.angle_gamma   90.00
#
_symmetry.space_group_name_H-M   'P 1'
#
loop_
_entity.id
_entity.type
_entity.pdbx_description
1 polymer ?
#
loop_
_entity_poly.entity_id
_entity_poly.type
_entity_poly.pdbx_seq_one_letter_code
_entity_poly.pdbx_strand_id
1 'polypeptide(L)'
;MKERVLRKMLMAAMVMCMAAPLALSAAAVSDDGAASAQPVIVQGAAAGIDHVGEYWYDGTWYSQVYIASEDATISGNTFGGVAITEDCTVIIDGNFHQTQPLVMSSGHLIVKGDFYNRFPIEVLGGTVTVEGNFFSEVKNSKLDGAVIEIGKDFRQTGDLDLKGAALTVDGNYYHTASTLDLNGGTLTIGGDYRLQSISTGANGQPVYGTTYGVLKMNDANDHMTVGGACYIQSYYGEGGSYNNLTDGLLELKGDFYQITKDNASSSNFNAYGNHRVTFTGEGIQTVHFDSSNSGFNILTASTNTKIDFTNARISSLDSAVTVTNFIQCGDMTLNGQKLTILDNMIQQGNIYGDGGTLLVKGNYTQVSGTLDLNNADVTIDGDYRLQSIQNNDNGSTSYSTTYGVLKMNDANDHLTIGGTCYIQSYYGEGSSYNNLTDGLLELKGDFYQIAAENASGSNFNARENHRVTFSGDGIQTVHFDGSGSGFNILTASTNTKINFTNARVTSLDSAVTVTNFVQYGDMALNGQKLTVLENFTQQGNVDGDRGTLLVKGNYTQVDGTLNVNRADITIDGNYRLQSIKDVKNGVITYGTTYGVLQMNDFDDHLTIGGDCYIQSYYGEGGSYNDLTAGLLELKGSFYQIAKDNASGSSFNAKENHCVRFTGKSKQVIRFDSDSSGFNMVGESSNVNVAITNGRISTLGASVTLLRYVQYGNMDINGFTLTVTGDMTQKGKVSAHCGTIKVGGSYYQTAGTLTLDGGTLNIAGNYRLQSIGTDENGKTVYGTTYGVLQMNREDDHMIVGGDCYIQSYYGNGVSYNDLYNGL
;
A
#
# COMPACT_ATOMS: atom_id res chain seq x y z
N MET A 1 -79.05 -3.67 39.59
CA MET A 1 -79.66 -2.93 38.47
C MET A 1 -78.69 -3.00 37.30
N LYS A 2 -79.05 -3.73 36.23
CA LYS A 2 -78.60 -3.66 34.81
C LYS A 2 -77.07 -3.62 34.53
N GLU A 3 -76.49 -4.65 33.86
CA GLU A 3 -76.32 -4.75 32.39
C GLU A 3 -75.88 -3.42 31.72
N ARG A 4 -74.89 -3.31 30.84
CA ARG A 4 -74.11 -4.19 29.94
C ARG A 4 -72.98 -3.29 29.39
N VAL A 5 -71.82 -3.82 28.97
CA VAL A 5 -71.29 -3.85 27.58
C VAL A 5 -69.75 -3.96 27.78
N LEU A 6 -68.96 -4.92 27.28
CA LEU A 6 -68.91 -5.58 25.97
C LEU A 6 -68.20 -6.98 26.06
N ARG A 7 -68.96 -8.06 25.76
CA ARG A 7 -68.66 -9.30 24.94
C ARG A 7 -67.38 -10.12 25.22
N LYS A 8 -67.36 -11.42 25.61
CA LYS A 8 -68.15 -12.66 25.30
C LYS A 8 -68.21 -12.93 23.78
N MET A 9 -67.65 -14.00 23.20
CA MET A 9 -67.99 -15.46 23.26
C MET A 9 -67.23 -16.12 22.06
N LEU A 10 -66.93 -17.41 21.88
CA LEU A 10 -67.63 -18.70 22.12
C LEU A 10 -66.59 -19.81 21.75
N MET A 11 -66.26 -20.80 22.57
CA MET A 11 -66.86 -22.14 22.72
C MET A 11 -66.98 -23.03 21.45
N ALA A 12 -66.26 -24.17 21.51
CA ALA A 12 -66.69 -25.55 21.27
C ALA A 12 -66.50 -26.26 19.90
N ALA A 13 -65.76 -27.38 20.01
CA ALA A 13 -65.99 -28.73 19.47
C ALA A 13 -65.33 -29.19 18.14
N MET A 14 -64.49 -30.24 18.28
CA MET A 14 -64.36 -31.49 17.48
C MET A 14 -64.12 -31.37 15.94
N VAL A 15 -63.26 -32.12 15.23
CA VAL A 15 -62.55 -33.38 15.47
C VAL A 15 -61.64 -33.68 14.24
N MET A 16 -60.57 -34.45 14.47
CA MET A 16 -59.78 -35.28 13.52
C MET A 16 -58.94 -34.63 12.40
N CYS A 17 -57.62 -34.84 12.50
CA CYS A 17 -56.96 -35.78 11.59
C CYS A 17 -55.88 -36.58 12.34
N MET A 18 -55.77 -37.87 12.00
CA MET A 18 -55.24 -38.94 12.82
C MET A 18 -53.72 -39.15 12.72
N ALA A 19 -53.24 -39.82 13.78
CA ALA A 19 -51.98 -40.53 13.98
C ALA A 19 -51.36 -41.25 12.76
N ALA A 20 -50.03 -41.29 12.78
CA ALA A 20 -49.24 -42.47 12.43
C ALA A 20 -48.01 -42.53 13.36
N PRO A 21 -47.87 -43.54 14.24
CA PRO A 21 -46.60 -43.85 14.88
C PRO A 21 -45.76 -44.72 13.94
N LEU A 22 -44.59 -44.24 13.54
CA LEU A 22 -43.58 -45.07 12.87
C LEU A 22 -42.87 -45.92 13.93
N ALA A 23 -43.12 -47.22 13.86
CA ALA A 23 -42.35 -48.25 14.53
C ALA A 23 -40.89 -48.22 14.05
N LEU A 24 -39.93 -48.29 14.98
CA LEU A 24 -38.63 -48.88 14.69
C LEU A 24 -38.10 -49.68 15.88
N SER A 25 -38.18 -50.99 15.66
CA SER A 25 -37.48 -52.14 16.26
C SER A 25 -36.82 -52.00 17.63
N ALA A 26 -37.41 -52.70 18.59
CA ALA A 26 -36.65 -53.42 19.60
C ALA A 26 -35.65 -54.38 18.92
N ALA A 27 -34.38 -54.23 19.27
CA ALA A 27 -33.41 -55.33 19.23
C ALA A 27 -33.04 -55.60 20.69
N ALA A 28 -33.55 -56.73 21.18
CA ALA A 28 -33.21 -57.27 22.48
C ALA A 28 -31.74 -57.68 22.53
N VAL A 29 -31.04 -57.33 23.61
CA VAL A 29 -29.99 -58.18 24.18
C VAL A 29 -30.22 -58.24 25.70
N SER A 30 -30.78 -59.39 26.08
CA SER A 30 -30.75 -60.13 27.36
C SER A 30 -30.55 -59.35 28.67
N ASP A 31 -31.66 -59.27 29.39
CA ASP A 31 -31.86 -59.68 30.78
C ASP A 31 -30.70 -60.48 31.41
N ASP A 32 -30.15 -59.97 32.52
CA ASP A 32 -29.76 -60.83 33.64
C ASP A 32 -29.79 -60.01 34.95
N GLY A 33 -30.66 -60.42 35.87
CA GLY A 33 -30.51 -60.13 37.30
C GLY A 33 -31.46 -59.09 37.91
N ALA A 34 -32.76 -59.33 37.90
CA ALA A 34 -33.68 -58.74 38.87
C ALA A 34 -33.31 -59.18 40.30
N ALA A 35 -32.48 -58.39 40.98
CA ALA A 35 -32.28 -58.50 42.42
C ALA A 35 -33.31 -57.62 43.14
N SER A 36 -34.22 -58.27 43.86
CA SER A 36 -35.12 -57.62 44.81
C SER A 36 -34.32 -56.72 45.75
N ALA A 37 -34.68 -55.43 45.82
CA ALA A 37 -34.15 -54.51 46.82
C ALA A 37 -34.52 -55.01 48.24
N GLN A 38 -33.56 -55.68 48.87
CA GLN A 38 -33.55 -55.90 50.32
C GLN A 38 -33.03 -54.60 50.98
N PRO A 39 -33.56 -54.20 52.15
CA PRO A 39 -33.04 -53.04 52.86
C PRO A 39 -31.58 -53.28 53.24
N VAL A 40 -30.70 -52.38 52.83
CA VAL A 40 -29.26 -52.45 53.12
C VAL A 40 -29.05 -52.24 54.62
N ILE A 41 -28.31 -53.17 55.22
CA ILE A 41 -27.84 -53.12 56.60
C ILE A 41 -26.71 -52.09 56.67
N VAL A 42 -26.92 -51.03 57.45
CA VAL A 42 -25.86 -50.12 57.89
C VAL A 42 -24.94 -50.90 58.84
N GLN A 43 -23.71 -51.22 58.41
CA GLN A 43 -22.68 -51.75 59.31
C GLN A 43 -21.60 -50.71 59.54
N GLY A 44 -21.43 -50.33 60.80
CA GLY A 44 -20.32 -49.48 61.27
C GLY A 44 -20.82 -48.34 62.14
N ALA A 45 -20.97 -48.61 63.44
CA ALA A 45 -21.32 -47.61 64.43
C ALA A 45 -20.19 -46.57 64.59
N ALA A 46 -20.50 -45.32 64.24
CA ALA A 46 -20.13 -44.15 65.01
C ALA A 46 -21.42 -43.34 65.21
N ALA A 47 -21.62 -42.82 66.42
CA ALA A 47 -22.85 -42.15 66.81
C ALA A 47 -23.14 -40.96 65.89
N GLY A 48 -24.27 -41.01 65.16
CA GLY A 48 -24.68 -39.96 64.23
C GLY A 48 -25.44 -40.46 63.01
N ILE A 49 -26.62 -41.06 63.20
CA ILE A 49 -27.54 -41.38 62.09
C ILE A 49 -28.84 -40.65 62.39
N ASP A 50 -28.94 -39.39 62.00
CA ASP A 50 -30.21 -38.66 62.03
C ASP A 50 -30.87 -38.67 60.64
N HIS A 51 -31.90 -39.52 60.57
CA HIS A 51 -33.10 -39.45 59.73
C HIS A 51 -32.97 -39.39 58.19
N VAL A 52 -33.35 -40.52 57.58
CA VAL A 52 -34.02 -40.52 56.27
C VAL A 52 -35.34 -39.75 56.43
N GLY A 53 -35.42 -38.56 55.85
CA GLY A 53 -36.49 -37.59 56.10
C GLY A 53 -37.30 -37.20 54.86
N GLU A 54 -38.21 -36.26 55.06
CA GLU A 54 -38.86 -35.50 53.99
C GLU A 54 -38.22 -34.12 53.88
N TYR A 55 -37.89 -33.68 52.67
CA TYR A 55 -37.33 -32.36 52.39
C TYR A 55 -38.26 -31.57 51.45
N TRP A 56 -38.47 -30.28 51.72
CA TRP A 56 -39.28 -29.41 50.88
C TRP A 56 -38.41 -28.69 49.86
N TYR A 57 -38.63 -28.97 48.57
CA TYR A 57 -37.95 -28.30 47.46
C TYR A 57 -38.95 -27.86 46.41
N ASP A 58 -38.85 -26.60 45.97
CA ASP A 58 -39.65 -26.00 44.89
C ASP A 58 -41.15 -26.35 44.90
N GLY A 59 -41.79 -26.21 46.07
CA GLY A 59 -43.23 -26.43 46.18
C GLY A 59 -43.66 -27.90 46.37
N THR A 60 -42.73 -28.85 46.55
CA THR A 60 -43.02 -30.28 46.72
C THR A 60 -42.18 -30.92 47.85
N TRP A 61 -42.77 -31.86 48.60
CA TRP A 61 -42.06 -32.67 49.60
C TRP A 61 -41.45 -33.93 48.95
N TYR A 62 -40.18 -34.20 49.24
CA TYR A 62 -39.42 -35.36 48.77
C TYR A 62 -39.06 -36.24 49.97
N SER A 63 -39.50 -37.50 50.00
CA SER A 63 -39.20 -38.47 51.07
C SER A 63 -38.02 -39.37 50.70
N GLN A 64 -37.26 -39.89 51.66
CA GLN A 64 -36.03 -40.68 51.40
C GLN A 64 -34.77 -39.86 51.08
N VAL A 65 -34.73 -38.61 51.55
CA VAL A 65 -33.54 -37.76 51.49
C VAL A 65 -32.66 -38.01 52.72
N TYR A 66 -31.36 -38.20 52.52
CA TYR A 66 -30.36 -38.18 53.60
C TYR A 66 -30.10 -36.73 54.01
N ILE A 67 -30.50 -36.36 55.22
CA ILE A 67 -30.26 -35.03 55.77
C ILE A 67 -29.00 -35.10 56.63
N ALA A 68 -27.94 -34.41 56.22
CA ALA A 68 -26.66 -34.39 56.92
C ALA A 68 -26.52 -33.09 57.73
N SER A 69 -26.28 -33.25 59.03
CA SER A 69 -25.87 -32.19 59.97
C SER A 69 -24.50 -32.44 60.59
N GLU A 70 -23.83 -33.55 60.25
CA GLU A 70 -22.50 -33.92 60.73
C GLU A 70 -21.77 -34.78 59.68
N ASP A 71 -20.47 -34.99 59.86
CA ASP A 71 -19.65 -35.75 58.90
C ASP A 71 -20.15 -37.19 58.74
N ALA A 72 -20.30 -37.64 57.50
CA ALA A 72 -20.87 -38.94 57.19
C ALA A 72 -20.14 -39.63 56.03
N THR A 73 -20.05 -40.97 56.08
CA THR A 73 -19.63 -41.79 54.94
C THR A 73 -20.72 -42.80 54.62
N ILE A 74 -21.14 -42.82 53.37
CA ILE A 74 -22.22 -43.64 52.86
C ILE A 74 -21.64 -44.61 51.83
N SER A 75 -21.69 -45.92 52.12
CA SER A 75 -21.22 -46.98 51.23
C SER A 75 -22.37 -47.51 50.36
N GLY A 76 -22.26 -47.45 49.03
CA GLY A 76 -23.28 -47.97 48.08
C GLY A 76 -23.40 -47.17 46.78
N ASN A 77 -24.24 -47.65 45.84
CA ASN A 77 -24.34 -47.11 44.48
C ASN A 77 -25.69 -46.42 44.12
N THR A 78 -26.65 -46.23 45.04
CA THR A 78 -27.95 -45.57 44.72
C THR A 78 -28.59 -44.96 45.97
N PHE A 79 -28.94 -43.67 45.93
CA PHE A 79 -29.58 -42.97 47.06
C PHE A 79 -30.75 -42.08 46.60
N GLY A 80 -31.75 -41.93 47.48
CA GLY A 80 -32.97 -41.13 47.25
C GLY A 80 -32.61 -39.69 46.89
N GLY A 81 -32.05 -38.95 47.83
CA GLY A 81 -31.45 -37.62 47.67
C GLY A 81 -30.49 -37.32 48.82
N VAL A 82 -29.71 -36.24 48.72
CA VAL A 82 -28.84 -35.76 49.81
C VAL A 82 -29.18 -34.29 50.06
N ALA A 83 -29.36 -33.93 51.33
CA ALA A 83 -29.53 -32.55 51.77
C ALA A 83 -28.47 -32.26 52.82
N ILE A 84 -27.59 -31.29 52.57
CA ILE A 84 -26.55 -30.86 53.51
C ILE A 84 -26.95 -29.48 54.02
N THR A 85 -27.39 -29.42 55.27
CA THR A 85 -28.00 -28.21 55.86
C THR A 85 -27.09 -27.50 56.85
N GLU A 86 -25.97 -28.13 57.23
CA GLU A 86 -24.94 -27.57 58.11
C GLU A 86 -23.55 -27.74 57.47
N ASP A 87 -22.53 -27.11 58.03
CA ASP A 87 -21.16 -27.19 57.52
C ASP A 87 -20.52 -28.55 57.90
N CYS A 88 -20.79 -29.58 57.10
CA CYS A 88 -20.29 -30.95 57.31
C CYS A 88 -19.84 -31.62 56.00
N THR A 89 -19.09 -32.71 56.13
CA THR A 89 -18.56 -33.49 55.00
C THR A 89 -19.31 -34.80 54.82
N VAL A 90 -19.94 -34.99 53.66
CA VAL A 90 -20.61 -36.23 53.27
C VAL A 90 -19.81 -36.93 52.18
N ILE A 91 -19.35 -38.16 52.43
CA ILE A 91 -18.61 -38.98 51.48
C ILE A 91 -19.50 -40.11 50.95
N ILE A 92 -19.70 -40.17 49.63
CA ILE A 92 -20.30 -41.30 48.94
C ILE A 92 -19.17 -42.19 48.40
N ASP A 93 -18.98 -43.34 49.03
CA ASP A 93 -17.96 -44.33 48.68
C ASP A 93 -18.48 -45.26 47.56
N GLY A 94 -18.66 -44.69 46.37
CA GLY A 94 -19.25 -45.36 45.20
C GLY A 94 -19.85 -44.39 44.19
N ASN A 95 -20.64 -44.91 43.25
CA ASN A 95 -21.35 -44.08 42.28
C ASN A 95 -22.57 -43.42 42.93
N PHE A 96 -22.80 -42.14 42.66
CA PHE A 96 -24.00 -41.44 43.11
C PHE A 96 -25.04 -41.40 41.99
N HIS A 97 -26.05 -42.26 42.07
CA HIS A 97 -27.23 -42.20 41.21
C HIS A 97 -28.32 -41.41 41.92
N GLN A 98 -28.55 -40.18 41.46
CA GLN A 98 -29.53 -39.28 42.07
C GLN A 98 -30.95 -39.64 41.63
N THR A 99 -31.86 -39.80 42.60
CA THR A 99 -33.28 -40.06 42.34
C THR A 99 -34.23 -38.98 42.89
N GLN A 100 -33.68 -37.94 43.52
CA GLN A 100 -34.35 -36.77 44.11
C GLN A 100 -33.40 -35.56 44.15
N PRO A 101 -33.87 -34.32 44.36
CA PRO A 101 -33.01 -33.13 44.37
C PRO A 101 -31.84 -33.23 45.36
N LEU A 102 -30.70 -32.65 44.97
CA LEU A 102 -29.55 -32.40 45.86
C LEU A 102 -29.66 -30.94 46.30
N VAL A 103 -29.74 -30.72 47.61
CA VAL A 103 -29.78 -29.37 48.17
C VAL A 103 -28.67 -29.19 49.18
N MET A 104 -27.87 -28.15 49.00
CA MET A 104 -26.71 -27.89 49.84
C MET A 104 -26.62 -26.41 50.13
N SER A 105 -26.66 -26.03 51.40
CA SER A 105 -26.48 -24.64 51.83
C SER A 105 -25.02 -24.31 52.17
N SER A 106 -24.24 -25.32 52.56
CA SER A 106 -22.84 -25.25 53.00
C SER A 106 -22.25 -26.68 53.05
N GLY A 107 -20.99 -26.83 53.48
CA GLY A 107 -20.36 -28.14 53.67
C GLY A 107 -19.70 -28.71 52.40
N HIS A 108 -19.38 -30.00 52.44
CA HIS A 108 -18.64 -30.70 51.38
C HIS A 108 -19.30 -32.03 51.03
N LEU A 109 -19.73 -32.21 49.78
CA LEU A 109 -20.11 -33.51 49.23
C LEU A 109 -18.95 -34.09 48.43
N ILE A 110 -18.48 -35.29 48.78
CA ILE A 110 -17.43 -36.02 48.04
C ILE A 110 -18.03 -37.30 47.47
N VAL A 111 -18.04 -37.45 46.14
CA VAL A 111 -18.45 -38.67 45.44
C VAL A 111 -17.20 -39.35 44.88
N LYS A 112 -16.82 -40.51 45.40
CA LYS A 112 -15.62 -41.23 44.94
C LYS A 112 -15.78 -41.92 43.58
N GLY A 113 -17.01 -42.19 43.17
CA GLY A 113 -17.35 -42.79 41.87
C GLY A 113 -17.90 -41.77 40.88
N ASP A 114 -18.67 -42.26 39.91
CA ASP A 114 -19.40 -41.43 38.95
C ASP A 114 -20.65 -40.83 39.57
N PHE A 115 -20.98 -39.58 39.23
CA PHE A 115 -22.20 -38.92 39.63
C PHE A 115 -23.19 -38.85 38.44
N TYR A 116 -24.34 -39.50 38.57
CA TYR A 116 -25.45 -39.45 37.62
C TYR A 116 -26.56 -38.57 38.17
N ASN A 117 -26.51 -37.29 37.80
CA ASN A 117 -27.51 -36.30 38.13
C ASN A 117 -28.72 -36.40 37.18
N ARG A 118 -29.86 -36.80 37.75
CA ARG A 118 -31.17 -36.90 37.07
C ARG A 118 -32.26 -36.04 37.73
N PHE A 119 -31.95 -35.33 38.82
CA PHE A 119 -32.87 -34.39 39.49
C PHE A 119 -32.19 -33.05 39.82
N PRO A 120 -32.90 -31.91 39.88
CA PRO A 120 -32.25 -30.61 39.99
C PRO A 120 -31.30 -30.51 41.18
N ILE A 121 -30.19 -29.80 40.99
CA ILE A 121 -29.23 -29.51 42.05
C ILE A 121 -29.36 -28.03 42.42
N GLU A 122 -29.47 -27.73 43.70
CA GLU A 122 -29.39 -26.38 44.26
C GLU A 122 -28.29 -26.36 45.33
N VAL A 123 -27.11 -25.88 44.94
CA VAL A 123 -25.97 -25.67 45.85
C VAL A 123 -25.83 -24.17 46.03
N LEU A 124 -26.24 -23.68 47.19
CA LEU A 124 -26.21 -22.26 47.58
C LEU A 124 -24.89 -21.85 48.25
N GLY A 125 -23.97 -22.81 48.42
CA GLY A 125 -22.67 -22.66 49.05
C GLY A 125 -22.06 -24.01 49.41
N GLY A 126 -20.73 -24.05 49.58
CA GLY A 126 -19.97 -25.27 49.87
C GLY A 126 -19.27 -25.88 48.64
N THR A 127 -18.71 -27.08 48.82
CA THR A 127 -17.94 -27.79 47.79
C THR A 127 -18.61 -29.12 47.38
N VAL A 128 -18.68 -29.42 46.09
CA VAL A 128 -19.02 -30.75 45.56
C VAL A 128 -17.83 -31.29 44.78
N THR A 129 -17.20 -32.35 45.28
CA THR A 129 -16.11 -33.05 44.60
C THR A 129 -16.61 -34.38 44.06
N VAL A 130 -16.40 -34.64 42.78
CA VAL A 130 -16.70 -35.91 42.10
C VAL A 130 -15.37 -36.46 41.58
N GLU A 131 -14.83 -37.54 42.17
CA GLU A 131 -13.57 -38.13 41.71
C GLU A 131 -13.73 -38.87 40.36
N GLY A 132 -14.95 -39.28 40.01
CA GLY A 132 -15.31 -39.92 38.74
C GLY A 132 -15.82 -38.95 37.68
N ASN A 133 -16.62 -39.48 36.74
CA ASN A 133 -17.31 -38.68 35.73
C ASN A 133 -18.58 -38.06 36.29
N PHE A 134 -18.97 -36.90 35.78
CA PHE A 134 -20.25 -36.29 36.08
C PHE A 134 -21.17 -36.32 34.85
N PHE A 135 -22.38 -36.86 35.02
CA PHE A 135 -23.42 -36.89 33.99
C PHE A 135 -24.62 -36.09 34.49
N SER A 136 -24.91 -34.96 33.86
CA SER A 136 -26.03 -34.09 34.22
C SER A 136 -27.09 -34.07 33.11
N GLU A 137 -28.23 -34.69 33.38
CA GLU A 137 -29.38 -34.76 32.47
C GLU A 137 -30.48 -33.74 32.78
N VAL A 138 -30.21 -32.81 33.70
CA VAL A 138 -31.28 -32.04 34.37
C VAL A 138 -31.27 -30.58 33.99
N LYS A 139 -32.47 -30.04 33.79
CA LYS A 139 -32.71 -28.62 33.59
C LYS A 139 -32.86 -27.89 34.92
N ASN A 140 -32.44 -26.63 34.96
CA ASN A 140 -32.56 -25.71 36.11
C ASN A 140 -31.67 -26.05 37.33
N SER A 141 -30.47 -26.60 37.13
CA SER A 141 -29.50 -26.70 38.24
C SER A 141 -28.89 -25.32 38.52
N LYS A 142 -28.78 -24.94 39.81
CA LYS A 142 -28.27 -23.64 40.27
C LYS A 142 -27.14 -23.84 41.27
N LEU A 143 -26.02 -23.19 41.05
CA LEU A 143 -24.78 -23.37 41.81
C LEU A 143 -24.33 -22.10 42.54
N ASP A 144 -25.27 -21.31 43.04
CA ASP A 144 -25.05 -19.98 43.65
C ASP A 144 -23.84 -19.95 44.62
N GLY A 145 -22.68 -19.44 44.16
CA GLY A 145 -21.43 -19.34 44.94
C GLY A 145 -20.74 -20.65 45.32
N ALA A 146 -21.10 -21.79 44.71
CA ALA A 146 -20.54 -23.10 45.00
C ALA A 146 -19.14 -23.33 44.39
N VAL A 147 -18.40 -24.30 44.91
CA VAL A 147 -17.22 -24.88 44.26
C VAL A 147 -17.55 -26.31 43.82
N ILE A 148 -17.42 -26.61 42.53
CA ILE A 148 -17.58 -27.97 42.00
C ILE A 148 -16.29 -28.42 41.35
N GLU A 149 -15.82 -29.61 41.72
CA GLU A 149 -14.61 -30.22 41.21
C GLU A 149 -14.95 -31.61 40.65
N ILE A 150 -14.62 -31.86 39.39
CA ILE A 150 -14.89 -33.13 38.71
C ILE A 150 -13.56 -33.70 38.22
N GLY A 151 -13.14 -34.84 38.76
CA GLY A 151 -11.83 -35.45 38.52
C GLY A 151 -11.68 -36.13 37.15
N LYS A 152 -12.78 -36.27 36.39
CA LYS A 152 -12.78 -36.83 35.02
C LYS A 152 -13.66 -36.01 34.07
N ASP A 153 -14.41 -36.67 33.20
CA ASP A 153 -15.21 -36.01 32.17
C ASP A 153 -16.55 -35.50 32.75
N PHE A 154 -16.99 -34.34 32.27
CA PHE A 154 -18.32 -33.80 32.54
C PHE A 154 -19.17 -33.85 31.27
N ARG A 155 -20.33 -34.51 31.34
CA ARG A 155 -21.31 -34.56 30.26
C ARG A 155 -22.59 -33.85 30.67
N GLN A 156 -22.89 -32.77 29.98
CA GLN A 156 -24.10 -31.97 30.16
C GLN A 156 -25.08 -32.21 29.01
N THR A 157 -26.34 -32.49 29.35
CA THR A 157 -27.48 -32.47 28.41
C THR A 157 -28.63 -31.57 28.87
N GLY A 158 -28.63 -31.09 30.12
CA GLY A 158 -29.60 -30.14 30.67
C GLY A 158 -29.01 -28.74 30.95
N ASP A 159 -29.85 -27.78 31.32
CA ASP A 159 -29.41 -26.38 31.56
C ASP A 159 -28.59 -26.25 32.85
N LEU A 160 -27.44 -25.57 32.75
CA LEU A 160 -26.52 -25.28 33.84
C LEU A 160 -26.28 -23.77 33.95
N ASP A 161 -26.54 -23.21 35.12
CA ASP A 161 -26.30 -21.80 35.46
C ASP A 161 -25.33 -21.74 36.65
N LEU A 162 -24.14 -21.21 36.44
CA LEU A 162 -23.10 -21.18 37.47
C LEU A 162 -23.38 -20.11 38.53
N LYS A 163 -24.03 -18.98 38.21
CA LYS A 163 -24.35 -17.91 39.19
C LYS A 163 -23.19 -17.54 40.13
N GLY A 164 -22.01 -17.28 39.59
CA GLY A 164 -20.83 -16.97 40.40
C GLY A 164 -20.08 -18.18 40.98
N ALA A 165 -20.51 -19.42 40.68
CA ALA A 165 -19.78 -20.63 41.08
C ALA A 165 -18.42 -20.77 40.41
N ALA A 166 -17.54 -21.55 41.03
CA ALA A 166 -16.36 -22.11 40.40
C ALA A 166 -16.60 -23.58 40.03
N LEU A 167 -16.51 -23.92 38.75
CA LEU A 167 -16.59 -25.28 38.23
C LEU A 167 -15.25 -25.69 37.61
N THR A 168 -14.64 -26.75 38.14
CA THR A 168 -13.41 -27.35 37.60
C THR A 168 -13.70 -28.76 37.09
N VAL A 169 -13.27 -29.05 35.87
CA VAL A 169 -13.35 -30.36 35.21
C VAL A 169 -11.95 -30.77 34.82
N ASP A 170 -11.35 -31.77 35.47
CA ASP A 170 -9.99 -32.23 35.16
C ASP A 170 -9.92 -32.91 33.78
N GLY A 171 -11.00 -33.57 33.36
CA GLY A 171 -11.14 -34.20 32.05
C GLY A 171 -11.79 -33.32 30.99
N ASN A 172 -12.49 -33.94 30.05
CA ASN A 172 -13.21 -33.27 28.96
C ASN A 172 -14.59 -32.80 29.41
N TYR A 173 -15.05 -31.67 28.88
CA TYR A 173 -16.42 -31.20 29.05
C TYR A 173 -17.19 -31.34 27.72
N TYR A 174 -18.10 -32.32 27.70
CA TYR A 174 -19.08 -32.53 26.63
C TYR A 174 -20.37 -31.74 26.91
N HIS A 175 -20.46 -30.55 26.31
CA HIS A 175 -21.67 -29.73 26.32
C HIS A 175 -22.56 -30.13 25.13
N THR A 176 -23.39 -31.14 25.34
CA THR A 176 -24.03 -31.86 24.23
C THR A 176 -25.45 -31.39 23.88
N ALA A 177 -26.08 -30.59 24.74
CA ALA A 177 -27.36 -29.90 24.52
C ALA A 177 -27.57 -28.82 25.59
N SER A 178 -28.66 -28.04 25.46
CA SER A 178 -29.13 -27.07 26.47
C SER A 178 -28.20 -25.87 26.69
N THR A 179 -28.46 -25.02 27.69
CA THR A 179 -27.68 -23.80 27.95
C THR A 179 -26.63 -24.03 29.04
N LEU A 180 -25.41 -23.54 28.82
CA LEU A 180 -24.41 -23.25 29.84
C LEU A 180 -24.33 -21.72 30.00
N ASP A 181 -24.74 -21.23 31.16
CA ASP A 181 -24.71 -19.81 31.54
C ASP A 181 -23.66 -19.62 32.64
N LEU A 182 -22.58 -18.88 32.36
CA LEU A 182 -21.52 -18.63 33.36
C LEU A 182 -22.00 -17.64 34.43
N ASN A 183 -22.75 -16.60 34.06
CA ASN A 183 -23.46 -15.72 34.99
C ASN A 183 -22.62 -15.27 36.22
N GLY A 184 -21.45 -14.72 35.94
CA GLY A 184 -20.44 -14.26 36.89
C GLY A 184 -19.50 -15.33 37.44
N GLY A 185 -19.63 -16.59 36.98
CA GLY A 185 -18.86 -17.74 37.46
C GLY A 185 -17.60 -18.05 36.66
N THR A 186 -16.80 -18.97 37.19
CA THR A 186 -15.55 -19.43 36.57
C THR A 186 -15.63 -20.90 36.18
N LEU A 187 -15.23 -21.24 34.95
CA LEU A 187 -15.17 -22.61 34.44
C LEU A 187 -13.76 -22.96 33.99
N THR A 188 -13.13 -23.93 34.66
CA THR A 188 -11.82 -24.47 34.26
C THR A 188 -11.97 -25.89 33.75
N ILE A 189 -11.47 -26.17 32.55
CA ILE A 189 -11.51 -27.49 31.91
C ILE A 189 -10.07 -27.91 31.61
N GLY A 190 -9.63 -29.07 32.14
CA GLY A 190 -8.29 -29.61 31.91
C GLY A 190 -8.13 -30.25 30.53
N GLY A 191 -9.18 -30.91 30.03
CA GLY A 191 -9.24 -31.50 28.70
C GLY A 191 -9.94 -30.63 27.64
N ASP A 192 -10.58 -31.28 26.67
CA ASP A 192 -11.31 -30.62 25.59
C ASP A 192 -12.64 -30.03 26.07
N TYR A 193 -12.99 -28.84 25.56
CA TYR A 193 -14.37 -28.35 25.60
C TYR A 193 -15.05 -28.66 24.26
N ARG A 194 -16.16 -29.40 24.30
CA ARG A 194 -16.89 -29.81 23.10
C ARG A 194 -18.34 -29.37 23.18
N LEU A 195 -18.66 -28.27 22.50
CA LEU A 195 -20.03 -27.88 22.18
C LEU A 195 -20.47 -28.61 20.90
N GLN A 196 -20.66 -29.92 21.05
CA GLN A 196 -20.99 -30.86 19.98
C GLN A 196 -21.95 -31.93 20.49
N SER A 197 -22.80 -32.48 19.62
CA SER A 197 -23.50 -33.72 19.94
C SER A 197 -22.51 -34.88 19.89
N ILE A 198 -22.73 -35.90 20.72
CA ILE A 198 -21.92 -37.12 20.74
C ILE A 198 -22.82 -38.34 20.53
N SER A 199 -22.45 -39.19 19.59
CA SER A 199 -23.11 -40.46 19.29
C SER A 199 -22.07 -41.56 19.10
N THR A 200 -22.48 -42.83 19.16
CA THR A 200 -21.56 -43.96 18.95
C THR A 200 -21.57 -44.37 17.49
N GLY A 201 -20.41 -44.30 16.84
CA GLY A 201 -20.23 -44.72 15.45
C GLY A 201 -20.23 -46.24 15.28
N ALA A 202 -20.29 -46.69 14.02
CA ALA A 202 -20.33 -48.11 13.66
C ALA A 202 -19.10 -48.92 14.13
N ASN A 203 -17.97 -48.25 14.37
CA ASN A 203 -16.73 -48.82 14.89
C ASN A 203 -16.58 -48.67 16.42
N GLY A 204 -17.62 -48.25 17.13
CA GLY A 204 -17.61 -48.00 18.56
C GLY A 204 -16.91 -46.70 18.98
N GLN A 205 -16.41 -45.89 18.04
CA GLN A 205 -15.77 -44.61 18.33
C GLN A 205 -16.82 -43.48 18.44
N PRO A 206 -16.56 -42.42 19.23
CA PRO A 206 -17.43 -41.27 19.29
C PRO A 206 -17.49 -40.55 17.93
N VAL A 207 -18.71 -40.27 17.48
CA VAL A 207 -19.00 -39.43 16.32
C VAL A 207 -19.59 -38.13 16.84
N TYR A 208 -18.89 -37.05 16.54
CA TYR A 208 -19.29 -35.70 16.90
C TYR A 208 -20.11 -35.05 15.79
N GLY A 209 -21.08 -34.23 16.16
CA GLY A 209 -21.91 -33.50 15.21
C GLY A 209 -22.53 -32.25 15.78
N THR A 210 -23.46 -31.68 15.03
CA THR A 210 -24.15 -30.45 15.43
C THR A 210 -24.99 -30.65 16.68
N THR A 211 -24.97 -29.70 17.60
CA THR A 211 -25.82 -29.65 18.80
C THR A 211 -26.71 -28.40 18.82
N TYR A 212 -27.75 -28.42 19.67
CA TYR A 212 -28.54 -27.23 20.04
C TYR A 212 -28.05 -26.58 21.35
N GLY A 213 -26.86 -26.95 21.82
CA GLY A 213 -26.24 -26.36 22.99
C GLY A 213 -25.91 -24.88 22.81
N VAL A 214 -25.92 -24.13 23.92
CA VAL A 214 -25.72 -22.67 23.94
C VAL A 214 -24.77 -22.29 25.05
N LEU A 215 -23.65 -21.67 24.72
CA LEU A 215 -22.74 -21.03 25.67
C LEU A 215 -23.11 -19.55 25.83
N LYS A 216 -23.21 -19.08 27.08
CA LYS A 216 -23.38 -17.66 27.41
C LYS A 216 -22.25 -17.18 28.31
N MET A 217 -21.65 -16.07 27.87
CA MET A 217 -20.66 -15.29 28.62
C MET A 217 -21.03 -13.81 28.42
N ASN A 218 -21.76 -13.24 29.36
CA ASN A 218 -22.35 -11.90 29.25
C ASN A 218 -22.13 -11.03 30.49
N ASP A 219 -21.49 -11.57 31.52
CA ASP A 219 -21.03 -10.84 32.70
C ASP A 219 -19.51 -10.61 32.62
N ALA A 220 -19.04 -9.44 33.07
CA ALA A 220 -17.62 -9.11 33.04
C ALA A 220 -16.76 -10.03 33.93
N ASN A 221 -17.36 -10.73 34.89
CA ASN A 221 -16.70 -11.72 35.74
C ASN A 221 -16.73 -13.14 35.16
N ASP A 222 -17.43 -13.37 34.05
CA ASP A 222 -17.41 -14.68 33.39
C ASP A 222 -15.99 -15.01 32.95
N HIS A 223 -15.47 -16.15 33.40
CA HIS A 223 -14.15 -16.62 33.02
C HIS A 223 -14.17 -18.11 32.68
N MET A 224 -13.69 -18.46 31.49
CA MET A 224 -13.62 -19.84 31.01
C MET A 224 -12.19 -20.16 30.57
N THR A 225 -11.57 -21.18 31.15
CA THR A 225 -10.25 -21.69 30.75
C THR A 225 -10.38 -23.09 30.17
N VAL A 226 -9.86 -23.30 28.94
CA VAL A 226 -9.83 -24.61 28.28
C VAL A 226 -8.38 -25.08 28.10
N GLY A 227 -8.04 -26.18 28.77
CA GLY A 227 -6.72 -26.80 28.76
C GLY A 227 -6.40 -27.55 27.47
N GLY A 228 -7.38 -28.30 26.95
CA GLY A 228 -7.32 -29.01 25.67
C GLY A 228 -7.89 -28.18 24.51
N ALA A 229 -8.43 -28.85 23.49
CA ALA A 229 -9.01 -28.19 22.33
C ALA A 229 -10.47 -27.75 22.58
N CYS A 230 -10.85 -26.62 21.99
CA CYS A 230 -12.20 -26.06 22.04
C CYS A 230 -12.91 -26.26 20.70
N TYR A 231 -14.00 -27.02 20.69
CA TYR A 231 -14.80 -27.31 19.51
C TYR A 231 -16.19 -26.70 19.62
N ILE A 232 -16.54 -25.83 18.67
CA ILE A 232 -17.86 -25.20 18.58
C ILE A 232 -18.57 -25.69 17.32
N GLN A 233 -19.62 -26.48 17.50
CA GLN A 233 -20.49 -26.96 16.41
C GLN A 233 -21.97 -26.87 16.82
N SER A 234 -22.39 -25.73 17.37
CA SER A 234 -23.79 -25.47 17.71
C SER A 234 -24.61 -25.04 16.48
N TYR A 235 -25.93 -25.27 16.54
CA TYR A 235 -26.90 -24.87 15.53
C TYR A 235 -27.27 -23.39 15.68
N TYR A 236 -27.28 -22.66 14.57
CA TYR A 236 -27.78 -21.28 14.47
C TYR A 236 -28.84 -21.20 13.34
N GLY A 237 -30.03 -20.64 13.61
CA GLY A 237 -31.15 -20.61 12.66
C GLY A 237 -32.42 -19.97 13.23
N GLU A 238 -33.46 -19.76 12.40
CA GLU A 238 -34.74 -19.19 12.84
C GLU A 238 -35.39 -20.04 13.95
N GLY A 239 -35.64 -19.43 15.11
CA GLY A 239 -36.15 -20.11 16.30
C GLY A 239 -35.10 -20.88 17.12
N GLY A 240 -33.82 -20.86 16.72
CA GLY A 240 -32.72 -21.44 17.48
C GLY A 240 -32.18 -20.51 18.57
N SER A 241 -31.65 -21.10 19.64
CA SER A 241 -30.87 -20.35 20.65
C SER A 241 -29.42 -20.25 20.18
N TYR A 242 -28.79 -19.09 20.32
CA TYR A 242 -27.44 -18.81 19.81
C TYR A 242 -26.48 -18.57 20.97
N ASN A 243 -25.20 -18.91 20.75
CA ASN A 243 -24.13 -18.57 21.69
C ASN A 243 -24.09 -17.04 21.89
N ASN A 244 -24.13 -16.59 23.15
CA ASN A 244 -24.20 -15.17 23.49
C ASN A 244 -22.96 -14.77 24.29
N LEU A 245 -21.94 -14.30 23.58
CA LEU A 245 -20.65 -13.90 24.15
C LEU A 245 -20.50 -12.39 24.01
N THR A 246 -20.89 -11.65 25.06
CA THR A 246 -20.89 -10.18 25.07
C THR A 246 -19.92 -9.55 26.06
N ASP A 247 -19.49 -10.29 27.08
CA ASP A 247 -18.53 -9.87 28.07
C ASP A 247 -17.77 -11.10 28.61
N GLY A 248 -16.82 -10.90 29.52
CA GLY A 248 -16.03 -11.98 30.11
C GLY A 248 -14.82 -12.40 29.28
N LEU A 249 -14.10 -13.41 29.78
CA LEU A 249 -12.81 -13.85 29.26
C LEU A 249 -12.80 -15.35 28.95
N LEU A 250 -12.53 -15.68 27.69
CA LEU A 250 -12.18 -17.03 27.25
C LEU A 250 -10.66 -17.19 27.15
N GLU A 251 -10.08 -18.03 28.00
CA GLU A 251 -8.67 -18.42 27.99
C GLU A 251 -8.48 -19.79 27.32
N LEU A 252 -7.66 -19.83 26.28
CA LEU A 252 -7.41 -21.04 25.49
C LEU A 252 -5.94 -21.49 25.62
N LYS A 253 -5.72 -22.73 26.06
CA LYS A 253 -4.40 -23.36 26.11
C LYS A 253 -4.16 -24.35 24.96
N GLY A 254 -5.22 -24.91 24.39
CA GLY A 254 -5.17 -25.75 23.18
C GLY A 254 -5.76 -25.08 21.93
N ASP A 255 -6.01 -25.89 20.90
CA ASP A 255 -6.55 -25.42 19.61
C ASP A 255 -8.01 -24.97 19.69
N PHE A 256 -8.46 -24.14 18.75
CA PHE A 256 -9.84 -23.70 18.64
C PHE A 256 -10.40 -24.00 17.24
N TYR A 257 -11.58 -24.61 17.20
CA TYR A 257 -12.28 -24.97 15.97
C TYR A 257 -13.73 -24.55 16.04
N GLN A 258 -14.11 -23.58 15.20
CA GLN A 258 -15.49 -23.33 14.85
C GLN A 258 -15.84 -24.12 13.59
N ILE A 259 -16.87 -24.96 13.69
CA ILE A 259 -17.27 -25.90 12.64
C ILE A 259 -18.71 -25.58 12.21
N THR A 260 -18.92 -25.52 10.90
CA THR A 260 -20.24 -25.34 10.29
C THR A 260 -20.89 -26.70 9.95
N LYS A 261 -22.18 -26.69 9.65
CA LYS A 261 -22.91 -27.86 9.16
C LYS A 261 -23.23 -27.66 7.69
N ASP A 262 -23.14 -28.73 6.89
CA ASP A 262 -23.65 -28.74 5.51
C ASP A 262 -25.09 -28.20 5.47
N ASN A 263 -25.28 -27.05 4.81
CA ASN A 263 -26.56 -26.35 4.65
C ASN A 263 -27.19 -25.73 5.93
N ALA A 264 -26.42 -25.46 7.00
CA ALA A 264 -26.86 -24.63 8.13
C ALA A 264 -25.80 -23.60 8.55
N SER A 265 -26.26 -22.53 9.20
CA SER A 265 -25.63 -21.20 9.21
C SER A 265 -24.20 -21.06 9.75
N SER A 266 -23.58 -19.97 9.28
CA SER A 266 -22.17 -19.59 9.36
C SER A 266 -21.75 -18.83 10.65
N SER A 267 -22.66 -18.57 11.58
CA SER A 267 -22.45 -17.59 12.67
C SER A 267 -22.61 -18.18 14.07
N ASN A 268 -22.34 -19.47 14.25
CA ASN A 268 -22.56 -20.14 15.53
C ASN A 268 -21.58 -19.72 16.64
N PHE A 269 -20.47 -19.05 16.31
CA PHE A 269 -19.59 -18.44 17.31
C PHE A 269 -19.30 -16.99 16.91
N ASN A 270 -20.12 -16.05 17.37
CA ASN A 270 -20.02 -14.63 17.03
C ASN A 270 -19.93 -13.81 18.31
N ALA A 271 -18.72 -13.67 18.86
CA ALA A 271 -18.51 -12.82 20.03
C ALA A 271 -18.58 -11.33 19.63
N TYR A 272 -19.11 -10.49 20.52
CA TYR A 272 -19.22 -9.04 20.34
C TYR A 272 -19.16 -8.32 21.69
N GLY A 273 -19.35 -7.00 21.72
CA GLY A 273 -19.36 -6.22 22.97
C GLY A 273 -17.97 -6.07 23.59
N ASN A 274 -17.81 -6.53 24.83
CA ASN A 274 -16.57 -6.50 25.59
C ASN A 274 -15.91 -7.87 25.75
N HIS A 275 -16.47 -8.94 25.16
CA HIS A 275 -15.94 -10.28 25.32
C HIS A 275 -14.49 -10.38 24.81
N ARG A 276 -13.62 -10.95 25.65
CA ARG A 276 -12.18 -11.08 25.42
C ARG A 276 -11.77 -12.52 25.20
N VAL A 277 -10.72 -12.72 24.41
CA VAL A 277 -10.02 -14.00 24.28
C VAL A 277 -8.53 -13.82 24.53
N THR A 278 -7.92 -14.78 25.23
CA THR A 278 -6.47 -14.85 25.45
C THR A 278 -5.95 -16.27 25.18
N PHE A 279 -4.70 -16.36 24.72
CA PHE A 279 -4.02 -17.61 24.43
C PHE A 279 -2.84 -17.82 25.39
N THR A 280 -2.89 -18.89 26.18
CA THR A 280 -1.92 -19.16 27.25
C THR A 280 -1.26 -20.54 27.16
N GLY A 281 -1.40 -21.22 26.02
CA GLY A 281 -0.76 -22.51 25.77
C GLY A 281 0.77 -22.43 25.59
N GLU A 282 1.46 -23.58 25.72
CA GLU A 282 2.92 -23.67 25.57
C GLU A 282 3.36 -24.08 24.14
N GLY A 283 2.43 -24.62 23.34
CA GLY A 283 2.65 -25.14 21.99
C GLY A 283 2.15 -24.23 20.86
N ILE A 284 2.21 -24.73 19.63
CA ILE A 284 1.50 -24.10 18.51
C ILE A 284 0.00 -24.29 18.75
N GLN A 285 -0.77 -23.21 18.66
CA GLN A 285 -2.23 -23.23 18.73
C GLN A 285 -2.81 -22.88 17.37
N THR A 286 -3.59 -23.79 16.80
CA THR A 286 -4.37 -23.54 15.58
C THR A 286 -5.72 -22.94 15.97
N VAL A 287 -6.05 -21.81 15.37
CA VAL A 287 -7.39 -21.21 15.46
C VAL A 287 -8.02 -21.26 14.08
N HIS A 288 -9.12 -21.98 13.98
CA HIS A 288 -9.83 -22.18 12.73
C HIS A 288 -11.29 -21.80 12.86
N PHE A 289 -11.79 -21.04 11.88
CA PHE A 289 -13.22 -20.90 11.64
C PHE A 289 -13.55 -21.39 10.25
N ASP A 290 -14.53 -22.27 10.13
CA ASP A 290 -15.11 -22.65 8.84
C ASP A 290 -15.78 -21.45 8.15
N SER A 291 -16.24 -20.46 8.91
CA SER A 291 -16.93 -19.30 8.37
C SER A 291 -16.43 -17.94 8.85
N SER A 292 -16.29 -17.02 7.90
CA SER A 292 -15.95 -15.61 8.11
C SER A 292 -17.01 -14.79 8.86
N ASN A 293 -18.22 -15.32 9.08
CA ASN A 293 -19.23 -14.65 9.91
C ASN A 293 -19.07 -14.94 11.41
N SER A 294 -18.28 -15.95 11.76
CA SER A 294 -17.90 -16.28 13.13
C SER A 294 -16.55 -15.63 13.47
N GLY A 295 -16.30 -15.39 14.75
CA GLY A 295 -15.07 -14.73 15.18
C GLY A 295 -15.02 -14.42 16.66
N PHE A 296 -13.83 -14.02 17.09
CA PHE A 296 -13.61 -13.38 18.38
C PHE A 296 -13.83 -11.87 18.25
N ASN A 297 -14.09 -11.22 19.38
CA ASN A 297 -14.28 -9.78 19.44
C ASN A 297 -12.97 -9.06 19.79
N ILE A 298 -12.59 -9.06 21.08
CA ILE A 298 -11.34 -8.43 21.55
C ILE A 298 -10.30 -9.51 21.80
N LEU A 299 -9.15 -9.38 21.15
CA LEU A 299 -7.95 -10.15 21.50
C LEU A 299 -7.16 -9.36 22.55
N THR A 300 -6.90 -9.99 23.70
CA THR A 300 -6.17 -9.39 24.82
C THR A 300 -4.79 -10.00 24.99
N ALA A 301 -4.04 -9.51 25.99
CA ALA A 301 -2.69 -9.96 26.28
C ALA A 301 -2.61 -11.49 26.35
N SER A 302 -1.84 -12.08 25.45
CA SER A 302 -1.62 -13.52 25.32
C SER A 302 -0.16 -13.85 25.65
N THR A 303 0.08 -14.90 26.43
CA THR A 303 1.44 -15.34 26.74
C THR A 303 1.99 -16.25 25.63
N ASN A 304 1.12 -16.90 24.86
CA ASN A 304 1.53 -17.64 23.68
C ASN A 304 1.67 -16.70 22.47
N THR A 305 2.76 -16.86 21.73
CA THR A 305 3.00 -16.15 20.46
C THR A 305 2.89 -17.06 19.24
N LYS A 306 2.75 -18.37 19.46
CA LYS A 306 2.70 -19.42 18.44
C LYS A 306 1.27 -19.74 18.03
N ILE A 307 0.55 -18.73 17.55
CA ILE A 307 -0.88 -18.83 17.22
C ILE A 307 -1.03 -18.71 15.70
N ASP A 308 -1.64 -19.71 15.08
CA ASP A 308 -1.93 -19.74 13.65
C ASP A 308 -3.42 -19.55 13.40
N PHE A 309 -3.79 -18.34 12.96
CA PHE A 309 -5.17 -18.01 12.60
C PHE A 309 -5.44 -18.36 11.14
N THR A 310 -6.19 -19.44 10.94
CA THR A 310 -6.65 -19.90 9.63
C THR A 310 -8.12 -19.52 9.45
N ASN A 311 -8.35 -18.36 8.82
CA ASN A 311 -9.67 -17.77 8.56
C ASN A 311 -10.35 -17.24 9.84
N ALA A 312 -9.78 -16.25 10.51
CA ALA A 312 -10.36 -15.69 11.74
C ALA A 312 -10.87 -14.27 11.54
N ARG A 313 -11.99 -13.94 12.20
CA ARG A 313 -12.41 -12.57 12.41
C ARG A 313 -12.10 -12.17 13.84
N ILE A 314 -11.22 -11.19 13.99
CA ILE A 314 -10.93 -10.50 15.26
C ILE A 314 -11.34 -9.04 15.06
N SER A 315 -12.18 -8.49 15.94
CA SER A 315 -12.73 -7.14 15.79
C SER A 315 -11.81 -6.05 16.34
N SER A 316 -11.11 -6.30 17.44
CA SER A 316 -10.22 -5.30 18.03
C SER A 316 -9.16 -5.88 18.94
N LEU A 317 -8.21 -5.02 19.31
CA LEU A 317 -7.19 -5.28 20.32
C LEU A 317 -7.40 -4.34 21.53
N ASP A 318 -7.11 -4.85 22.73
CA ASP A 318 -7.01 -4.01 23.94
C ASP A 318 -5.61 -4.00 24.56
N SER A 319 -4.71 -4.80 24.00
CA SER A 319 -3.34 -5.02 24.46
C SER A 319 -2.44 -5.31 23.25
N ALA A 320 -1.12 -5.22 23.43
CA ALA A 320 -0.18 -5.69 22.44
C ALA A 320 -0.22 -7.23 22.30
N VAL A 321 -0.23 -7.73 21.06
CA VAL A 321 -0.35 -9.17 20.78
C VAL A 321 0.62 -9.59 19.68
N THR A 322 1.16 -10.81 19.81
CA THR A 322 2.01 -11.45 18.80
C THR A 322 1.39 -12.78 18.38
N VAL A 323 1.30 -13.00 17.08
CA VAL A 323 0.77 -14.22 16.45
C VAL A 323 1.75 -14.72 15.39
N THR A 324 1.61 -15.96 14.95
CA THR A 324 2.52 -16.54 13.94
C THR A 324 2.02 -16.22 12.53
N ASN A 325 0.92 -16.84 12.09
CA ASN A 325 0.24 -16.52 10.82
C ASN A 325 -1.13 -15.91 11.07
N PHE A 326 -1.55 -15.02 10.17
CA PHE A 326 -2.86 -14.37 10.31
C PHE A 326 -3.62 -14.18 8.99
N ILE A 327 -4.71 -14.93 8.84
CA ILE A 327 -5.72 -14.67 7.81
C ILE A 327 -6.91 -13.95 8.47
N GLN A 328 -6.97 -12.63 8.31
CA GLN A 328 -8.00 -11.77 8.89
C GLN A 328 -9.15 -11.54 7.89
N CYS A 329 -10.33 -12.07 8.20
CA CYS A 329 -11.45 -12.14 7.24
C CYS A 329 -12.57 -11.11 7.46
N GLY A 330 -12.56 -10.40 8.58
CA GLY A 330 -13.49 -9.29 8.82
C GLY A 330 -12.78 -8.04 9.30
N ASP A 331 -13.57 -7.09 9.78
CA ASP A 331 -13.05 -5.77 10.14
C ASP A 331 -12.33 -5.82 11.48
N MET A 332 -11.14 -5.21 11.55
CA MET A 332 -10.32 -5.07 12.74
C MET A 332 -9.96 -3.60 12.99
N THR A 333 -9.99 -3.17 14.25
CA THR A 333 -9.28 -1.96 14.70
C THR A 333 -8.11 -2.32 15.61
N LEU A 334 -6.95 -1.70 15.41
CA LEU A 334 -5.81 -1.89 16.32
C LEU A 334 -5.95 -1.09 17.62
N ASN A 335 -6.79 -0.04 17.66
CA ASN A 335 -7.13 0.72 18.87
C ASN A 335 -5.89 1.19 19.67
N GLY A 336 -4.92 1.78 18.98
CA GLY A 336 -3.65 2.23 19.56
C GLY A 336 -2.69 1.11 20.00
N GLN A 337 -3.03 -0.16 19.77
CA GLN A 337 -2.22 -1.31 20.19
C GLN A 337 -1.25 -1.78 19.11
N LYS A 338 -0.29 -2.60 19.53
CA LYS A 338 0.66 -3.26 18.64
C LYS A 338 0.23 -4.68 18.30
N LEU A 339 0.08 -4.97 17.01
CA LEU A 339 -0.06 -6.32 16.49
C LEU A 339 1.22 -6.75 15.78
N THR A 340 1.79 -7.88 16.18
CA THR A 340 2.95 -8.48 15.51
C THR A 340 2.57 -9.83 14.90
N ILE A 341 2.82 -10.00 13.61
CA ILE A 341 2.68 -11.25 12.86
C ILE A 341 4.09 -11.74 12.53
N LEU A 342 4.49 -12.90 13.04
CA LEU A 342 5.85 -13.42 12.90
C LEU A 342 6.15 -14.03 11.52
N ASP A 343 5.10 -14.45 10.81
CA ASP A 343 5.18 -14.98 9.45
C ASP A 343 4.29 -14.12 8.52
N ASN A 344 3.35 -14.74 7.80
CA ASN A 344 2.59 -14.08 6.75
C ASN A 344 1.23 -13.58 7.23
N MET A 345 0.78 -12.51 6.59
CA MET A 345 -0.54 -11.92 6.78
C MET A 345 -1.33 -11.93 5.49
N ILE A 346 -2.59 -12.37 5.57
CA ILE A 346 -3.58 -12.24 4.49
C ILE A 346 -4.76 -11.44 5.04
N GLN A 347 -5.03 -10.29 4.42
CA GLN A 347 -6.18 -9.45 4.76
C GLN A 347 -7.30 -9.63 3.74
N GLN A 348 -8.49 -9.99 4.23
CA GLN A 348 -9.73 -10.03 3.43
C GLN A 348 -10.76 -8.99 3.91
N GLY A 349 -10.74 -8.61 5.19
CA GLY A 349 -11.59 -7.55 5.76
C GLY A 349 -10.89 -6.20 5.89
N ASN A 350 -11.55 -5.18 6.46
CA ASN A 350 -10.93 -3.88 6.70
C ASN A 350 -9.99 -3.93 7.91
N ILE A 351 -8.91 -3.18 7.89
CA ILE A 351 -8.03 -2.96 9.03
C ILE A 351 -7.86 -1.46 9.23
N TYR A 352 -8.25 -0.99 10.40
CA TYR A 352 -8.12 0.39 10.84
C TYR A 352 -6.96 0.46 11.84
N GLY A 353 -5.91 1.19 11.47
CA GLY A 353 -4.70 1.31 12.28
C GLY A 353 -4.95 2.09 13.58
N ASP A 354 -5.75 3.15 13.55
CA ASP A 354 -6.26 3.88 14.73
C ASP A 354 -5.17 4.21 15.77
N GLY A 355 -4.07 4.81 15.29
CA GLY A 355 -2.89 5.15 16.10
C GLY A 355 -2.03 3.97 16.57
N GLY A 356 -2.36 2.75 16.17
CA GLY A 356 -1.65 1.53 16.55
C GLY A 356 -0.40 1.23 15.73
N THR A 357 0.15 0.03 15.91
CA THR A 357 1.30 -0.46 15.15
C THR A 357 1.02 -1.84 14.59
N LEU A 358 1.21 -2.02 13.28
CA LEU A 358 1.14 -3.33 12.62
C LEU A 358 2.53 -3.74 12.14
N LEU A 359 3.05 -4.84 12.67
CA LEU A 359 4.35 -5.39 12.28
C LEU A 359 4.17 -6.78 11.66
N VAL A 360 4.45 -6.91 10.36
CA VAL A 360 4.44 -8.19 9.63
C VAL A 360 5.88 -8.58 9.30
N LYS A 361 6.34 -9.71 9.83
CA LYS A 361 7.71 -10.20 9.63
C LYS A 361 7.91 -10.98 8.34
N GLY A 362 6.84 -11.55 7.79
CA GLY A 362 6.81 -12.15 6.46
C GLY A 362 6.16 -11.23 5.42
N ASN A 363 5.44 -11.85 4.49
CA ASN A 363 4.72 -11.15 3.43
C ASN A 363 3.33 -10.73 3.91
N TYR A 364 2.86 -9.57 3.42
CA TYR A 364 1.50 -9.09 3.63
C TYR A 364 0.78 -9.04 2.28
N THR A 365 -0.22 -9.90 2.11
CA THR A 365 -1.13 -9.85 0.96
C THR A 365 -2.50 -9.31 1.36
N GLN A 366 -2.85 -8.13 0.85
CA GLN A 366 -4.17 -7.54 0.94
C GLN A 366 -5.01 -7.99 -0.26
N VAL A 367 -5.80 -9.06 -0.05
CA VAL A 367 -6.64 -9.64 -1.11
C VAL A 367 -7.98 -8.93 -1.27
N SER A 368 -8.42 -8.17 -0.26
CA SER A 368 -9.64 -7.35 -0.27
C SER A 368 -9.59 -6.37 0.92
N GLY A 369 -10.68 -5.61 1.13
CA GLY A 369 -10.84 -4.69 2.26
C GLY A 369 -9.96 -3.44 2.16
N THR A 370 -10.11 -2.55 3.12
CA THR A 370 -9.30 -1.32 3.24
C THR A 370 -8.24 -1.50 4.31
N LEU A 371 -6.98 -1.22 3.99
CA LEU A 371 -5.95 -0.91 4.99
C LEU A 371 -5.95 0.60 5.18
N ASP A 372 -6.55 1.06 6.27
CA ASP A 372 -6.67 2.47 6.64
C ASP A 372 -5.70 2.76 7.78
N LEU A 373 -4.58 3.45 7.50
CA LEU A 373 -3.54 3.63 8.51
C LEU A 373 -4.06 4.47 9.69
N ASN A 374 -4.78 5.56 9.44
CA ASN A 374 -5.40 6.38 10.49
C ASN A 374 -4.44 6.67 11.67
N ASN A 375 -3.34 7.35 11.38
CA ASN A 375 -2.21 7.66 12.27
C ASN A 375 -1.38 6.45 12.74
N ALA A 376 -1.45 5.30 12.05
CA ALA A 376 -0.68 4.10 12.42
C ALA A 376 0.69 3.99 11.75
N ASP A 377 1.56 3.22 12.40
CA ASP A 377 2.84 2.75 11.86
C ASP A 377 2.71 1.29 11.41
N VAL A 378 2.87 1.06 10.11
CA VAL A 378 2.80 -0.27 9.49
C VAL A 378 4.17 -0.62 8.92
N THR A 379 4.77 -1.69 9.43
CA THR A 379 6.05 -2.21 8.94
C THR A 379 5.88 -3.64 8.44
N ILE A 380 6.32 -3.88 7.20
CA ILE A 380 6.30 -5.17 6.53
C ILE A 380 7.74 -5.53 6.17
N ASP A 381 8.30 -6.58 6.76
CA ASP A 381 9.69 -6.98 6.47
C ASP A 381 9.80 -7.68 5.10
N GLY A 382 8.74 -8.37 4.64
CA GLY A 382 8.66 -9.05 3.34
C GLY A 382 7.97 -8.23 2.23
N ASP A 383 7.42 -8.93 1.24
CA ASP A 383 6.65 -8.33 0.15
C ASP A 383 5.30 -7.78 0.64
N TYR A 384 4.90 -6.63 0.10
CA TYR A 384 3.54 -6.13 0.21
C TYR A 384 2.80 -6.28 -1.13
N ARG A 385 1.65 -6.94 -1.10
CA ARG A 385 0.84 -7.19 -2.29
C ARG A 385 -0.59 -6.72 -2.08
N LEU A 386 -0.97 -5.65 -2.77
CA LEU A 386 -2.36 -5.27 -2.98
C LEU A 386 -2.88 -5.98 -4.23
N GLN A 387 -3.11 -7.29 -4.11
CA GLN A 387 -3.47 -8.20 -5.18
C GLN A 387 -4.37 -9.33 -4.64
N SER A 388 -5.26 -9.86 -5.48
CA SER A 388 -6.01 -11.07 -5.16
C SER A 388 -5.13 -12.30 -5.36
N ILE A 389 -5.37 -13.35 -4.56
CA ILE A 389 -4.73 -14.66 -4.69
C ILE A 389 -5.62 -15.55 -5.56
N GLN A 390 -5.05 -16.15 -6.60
CA GLN A 390 -5.67 -17.23 -7.37
C GLN A 390 -4.85 -18.51 -7.19
N ASN A 391 -5.48 -19.57 -6.71
CA ASN A 391 -4.86 -20.89 -6.62
C ASN A 391 -5.18 -21.66 -7.89
N ASN A 392 -4.15 -21.93 -8.69
CA ASN A 392 -4.30 -22.68 -9.94
C ASN A 392 -4.38 -24.18 -9.68
N ASP A 393 -5.05 -24.91 -10.57
CA ASP A 393 -5.21 -26.37 -10.48
C ASP A 393 -3.89 -27.15 -10.38
N ASN A 394 -2.78 -26.56 -10.85
CA ASN A 394 -1.44 -27.14 -10.79
C ASN A 394 -0.72 -26.91 -9.43
N GLY A 395 -1.41 -26.33 -8.45
CA GLY A 395 -0.86 -26.01 -7.13
C GLY A 395 0.00 -24.74 -7.08
N SER A 396 0.13 -24.00 -8.19
CA SER A 396 0.80 -22.69 -8.20
C SER A 396 -0.16 -21.57 -7.80
N THR A 397 0.39 -20.54 -7.15
CA THR A 397 -0.34 -19.31 -6.86
C THR A 397 -0.06 -18.28 -7.95
N SER A 398 -1.10 -17.71 -8.53
CA SER A 398 -1.06 -16.50 -9.36
C SER A 398 -1.71 -15.33 -8.64
N TYR A 399 -1.35 -14.12 -9.06
CA TYR A 399 -1.90 -12.89 -8.52
C TYR A 399 -2.70 -12.16 -9.60
N SER A 400 -3.77 -11.50 -9.18
CA SER A 400 -4.63 -10.73 -10.09
C SER A 400 -5.16 -9.47 -9.41
N THR A 401 -5.96 -8.71 -10.16
CA THR A 401 -6.63 -7.52 -9.66
C THR A 401 -7.44 -7.79 -8.38
N THR A 402 -7.37 -6.87 -7.42
CA THR A 402 -8.18 -6.86 -6.18
C THR A 402 -9.06 -5.62 -6.07
N TYR A 403 -10.10 -5.68 -5.25
CA TYR A 403 -10.87 -4.51 -4.80
C TYR A 403 -10.35 -3.90 -3.49
N GLY A 404 -9.19 -4.37 -3.02
CA GLY A 404 -8.54 -3.81 -1.84
C GLY A 404 -8.15 -2.35 -2.03
N VAL A 405 -8.14 -1.61 -0.92
CA VAL A 405 -7.84 -0.18 -0.87
C VAL A 405 -6.77 0.10 0.17
N LEU A 406 -5.76 0.88 -0.18
CA LEU A 406 -4.79 1.47 0.74
C LEU A 406 -5.14 2.93 1.00
N LYS A 407 -5.20 3.35 2.26
CA LYS A 407 -5.37 4.75 2.64
C LYS A 407 -4.25 5.23 3.55
N MET A 408 -3.65 6.35 3.14
CA MET A 408 -2.66 7.13 3.89
C MET A 408 -3.04 8.61 3.70
N ASN A 409 -3.76 9.16 4.67
CA ASN A 409 -4.35 10.49 4.59
C ASN A 409 -4.06 11.37 5.80
N ASP A 410 -3.40 10.83 6.82
CA ASP A 410 -2.94 11.54 7.99
C ASP A 410 -1.42 11.74 7.96
N ALA A 411 -0.94 12.86 8.50
CA ALA A 411 0.48 13.21 8.50
C ALA A 411 1.37 12.21 9.29
N ASN A 412 0.79 11.46 10.22
CA ASN A 412 1.50 10.44 11.00
C ASN A 412 1.40 9.04 10.37
N ASP A 413 0.67 8.87 9.26
CA ASP A 413 0.62 7.58 8.57
C ASP A 413 2.01 7.21 8.07
N HIS A 414 2.48 6.03 8.46
CA HIS A 414 3.78 5.53 8.07
C HIS A 414 3.68 4.08 7.59
N LEU A 415 4.12 3.82 6.35
CA LEU A 415 4.16 2.48 5.77
C LEU A 415 5.58 2.16 5.31
N THR A 416 6.24 1.21 5.97
CA THR A 416 7.55 0.69 5.57
C THR A 416 7.41 -0.69 4.93
N ILE A 417 7.98 -0.86 3.73
CA ILE A 417 7.98 -2.14 3.00
C ILE A 417 9.44 -2.58 2.75
N GLY A 418 9.81 -3.71 3.36
CA GLY A 418 11.12 -4.34 3.30
C GLY A 418 11.40 -5.03 1.97
N GLY A 419 10.41 -5.78 1.47
CA GLY A 419 10.45 -6.48 0.19
C GLY A 419 9.87 -5.67 -0.97
N THR A 420 9.34 -6.37 -1.97
CA THR A 420 8.76 -5.74 -3.15
C THR A 420 7.32 -5.31 -2.89
N CYS A 421 6.97 -4.11 -3.33
CA CYS A 421 5.61 -3.58 -3.30
C CYS A 421 4.91 -3.78 -4.65
N TYR A 422 3.76 -4.45 -4.63
CA TYR A 422 2.91 -4.65 -5.79
C TYR A 422 1.53 -4.03 -5.58
N ILE A 423 1.14 -3.12 -6.48
CA ILE A 423 -0.17 -2.48 -6.47
C ILE A 423 -0.95 -2.86 -7.73
N GLN A 424 -2.00 -3.66 -7.57
CA GLN A 424 -2.91 -4.06 -8.66
C GLN A 424 -4.38 -3.98 -8.18
N SER A 425 -4.75 -2.88 -7.53
CA SER A 425 -6.15 -2.63 -7.18
C SER A 425 -6.97 -2.15 -8.37
N TYR A 426 -8.27 -2.45 -8.37
CA TYR A 426 -9.22 -1.99 -9.37
C TYR A 426 -9.49 -0.48 -9.19
N TYR A 427 -9.50 0.26 -10.30
CA TYR A 427 -9.81 1.70 -10.31
C TYR A 427 -10.76 2.02 -11.47
N GLY A 428 -12.05 2.14 -11.15
CA GLY A 428 -13.14 2.42 -12.10
C GLY A 428 -14.36 3.11 -11.48
N GLU A 429 -15.36 3.42 -12.30
CA GLU A 429 -16.58 4.13 -11.87
C GLU A 429 -17.32 3.36 -10.76
N GLY A 430 -17.68 4.05 -9.68
CA GLY A 430 -18.38 3.46 -8.53
C GLY A 430 -17.51 2.61 -7.58
N SER A 431 -16.20 2.49 -7.82
CA SER A 431 -15.28 1.76 -6.94
C SER A 431 -14.60 2.66 -5.89
N SER A 432 -14.26 2.08 -4.74
CA SER A 432 -13.34 2.72 -3.79
C SER A 432 -11.92 2.62 -4.32
N TYR A 433 -11.11 3.66 -4.13
CA TYR A 433 -9.77 3.77 -4.68
C TYR A 433 -8.74 4.10 -3.60
N ASN A 434 -7.48 3.78 -3.88
CA ASN A 434 -6.37 4.12 -2.99
C ASN A 434 -6.34 5.63 -2.73
N ASN A 435 -6.38 6.02 -1.46
CA ASN A 435 -6.40 7.43 -1.06
C ASN A 435 -5.12 7.81 -0.31
N LEU A 436 -4.18 8.38 -1.05
CA LEU A 436 -2.83 8.69 -0.60
C LEU A 436 -2.65 10.22 -0.67
N THR A 437 -3.01 10.93 0.40
CA THR A 437 -3.00 12.40 0.46
C THR A 437 -2.00 12.94 1.48
N ASP A 438 -1.59 12.16 2.47
CA ASP A 438 -0.58 12.55 3.45
C ASP A 438 0.19 11.30 3.92
N GLY A 439 1.14 11.47 4.83
CA GLY A 439 1.94 10.38 5.39
C GLY A 439 3.16 10.02 4.53
N LEU A 440 3.91 9.01 5.00
CA LEU A 440 5.19 8.58 4.43
C LEU A 440 5.17 7.10 4.05
N LEU A 441 5.39 6.83 2.77
CA LEU A 441 5.70 5.50 2.24
C LEU A 441 7.23 5.31 2.13
N GLU A 442 7.79 4.41 2.92
CA GLU A 442 9.21 4.01 2.87
C GLU A 442 9.38 2.67 2.12
N LEU A 443 10.14 2.68 1.04
CA LEU A 443 10.39 1.51 0.20
C LEU A 443 11.84 1.04 0.29
N LYS A 444 12.06 -0.22 0.68
CA LYS A 444 13.39 -0.87 0.71
C LYS A 444 13.60 -1.83 -0.46
N GLY A 445 12.55 -2.40 -1.02
CA GLY A 445 12.59 -3.22 -2.24
C GLY A 445 12.05 -2.51 -3.48
N ASP A 446 11.73 -3.28 -4.52
CA ASP A 446 11.19 -2.76 -5.77
C ASP A 446 9.73 -2.28 -5.62
N PHE A 447 9.26 -1.45 -6.55
CA PHE A 447 7.88 -0.98 -6.60
C PHE A 447 7.28 -1.17 -7.99
N TYR A 448 6.13 -1.85 -8.04
CA TYR A 448 5.38 -2.11 -9.27
C TYR A 448 3.93 -1.71 -9.10
N GLN A 449 3.52 -0.67 -9.83
CA GLN A 449 2.11 -0.40 -10.10
C GLN A 449 1.73 -1.10 -11.39
N ILE A 450 0.69 -1.95 -11.31
CA ILE A 450 0.20 -2.76 -12.42
C ILE A 450 -1.21 -2.30 -12.78
N ALA A 451 -1.44 -2.01 -14.07
CA ALA A 451 -2.76 -1.64 -14.55
C ALA A 451 -3.66 -2.88 -14.66
N ALA A 452 -4.88 -2.80 -14.13
CA ALA A 452 -5.85 -3.86 -14.30
C ALA A 452 -6.44 -3.85 -15.72
N GLU A 453 -6.71 -5.03 -16.29
CA GLU A 453 -7.40 -5.15 -17.57
C GLU A 453 -8.75 -4.43 -17.53
N ASN A 454 -9.00 -3.55 -18.52
CA ASN A 454 -10.22 -2.73 -18.62
C ASN A 454 -10.44 -1.69 -17.49
N ALA A 455 -9.42 -1.34 -16.71
CA ALA A 455 -9.49 -0.28 -15.70
C ALA A 455 -8.64 0.93 -16.10
N SER A 456 -8.95 2.10 -15.56
CA SER A 456 -8.03 3.24 -15.61
C SER A 456 -6.80 2.90 -14.78
N GLY A 457 -5.60 2.90 -15.39
CA GLY A 457 -4.33 2.58 -14.71
C GLY A 457 -3.88 3.59 -13.64
N SER A 458 -4.82 4.31 -13.02
CA SER A 458 -4.59 5.35 -12.00
C SER A 458 -4.78 4.83 -10.57
N ASN A 459 -4.60 3.52 -10.36
CA ASN A 459 -4.84 2.87 -9.07
C ASN A 459 -3.80 3.24 -8.00
N PHE A 460 -2.68 3.88 -8.34
CA PHE A 460 -1.75 4.47 -7.37
C PHE A 460 -1.51 5.94 -7.69
N ASN A 461 -2.42 6.81 -7.26
CA ASN A 461 -2.36 8.25 -7.55
C ASN A 461 -2.20 9.06 -6.26
N ALA A 462 -0.95 9.16 -5.78
CA ALA A 462 -0.62 9.97 -4.61
C ALA A 462 -0.76 11.48 -4.91
N ARG A 463 -1.19 12.26 -3.92
CA ARG A 463 -1.52 13.69 -4.05
C ARG A 463 -1.14 14.47 -2.77
N GLU A 464 -1.36 15.78 -2.81
CA GLU A 464 -1.29 16.69 -1.65
C GLU A 464 0.06 16.66 -0.92
N ASN A 465 0.15 16.09 0.28
CA ASN A 465 1.36 16.05 1.09
C ASN A 465 1.98 14.65 1.15
N HIS A 466 1.41 13.65 0.48
CA HIS A 466 1.91 12.28 0.55
C HIS A 466 3.35 12.18 0.04
N ARG A 467 4.22 11.60 0.88
CA ARG A 467 5.65 11.48 0.64
C ARG A 467 6.07 10.05 0.37
N VAL A 468 7.10 9.89 -0.45
CA VAL A 468 7.79 8.61 -0.65
C VAL A 468 9.29 8.77 -0.43
N THR A 469 9.91 7.78 0.20
CA THR A 469 11.37 7.67 0.34
C THR A 469 11.86 6.27 0.00
N PHE A 470 13.11 6.18 -0.47
CA PHE A 470 13.78 4.94 -0.80
C PHE A 470 14.97 4.72 0.12
N SER A 471 14.95 3.59 0.84
CA SER A 471 15.94 3.29 1.89
C SER A 471 16.59 1.90 1.77
N GLY A 472 16.43 1.23 0.62
CA GLY A 472 17.04 -0.06 0.34
C GLY A 472 18.56 0.01 0.10
N ASP A 473 19.28 -1.08 0.35
CA ASP A 473 20.73 -1.16 0.11
C ASP A 473 21.09 -1.51 -1.35
N GLY A 474 20.14 -2.15 -2.05
CA GLY A 474 20.26 -2.69 -3.40
C GLY A 474 19.85 -1.71 -4.50
N ILE A 475 19.89 -2.18 -5.75
CA ILE A 475 19.23 -1.48 -6.85
C ILE A 475 17.73 -1.62 -6.65
N GLN A 476 16.98 -0.52 -6.73
CA GLN A 476 15.53 -0.51 -6.67
C GLN A 476 14.95 -0.12 -8.04
N THR A 477 14.04 -0.93 -8.55
CA THR A 477 13.26 -0.66 -9.75
C THR A 477 11.91 -0.10 -9.36
N VAL A 478 11.54 1.02 -9.97
CA VAL A 478 10.22 1.63 -9.84
C VAL A 478 9.54 1.62 -11.19
N HIS A 479 8.37 1.01 -11.26
CA HIS A 479 7.61 0.86 -12.49
C HIS A 479 6.14 1.21 -12.32
N PHE A 480 5.60 1.94 -13.29
CA PHE A 480 4.16 2.18 -13.43
C PHE A 480 3.71 1.83 -14.85
N ASP A 481 2.68 0.99 -14.96
CA ASP A 481 2.01 0.71 -16.23
C ASP A 481 1.14 1.89 -16.70
N GLY A 482 0.46 2.55 -15.75
CA GLY A 482 -0.55 3.56 -16.06
C GLY A 482 -0.07 5.00 -15.90
N SER A 483 -0.29 5.83 -16.92
CA SER A 483 0.06 7.26 -16.93
C SER A 483 -0.65 8.12 -15.89
N GLY A 484 -1.76 7.64 -15.33
CA GLY A 484 -2.50 8.32 -14.27
C GLY A 484 -1.97 8.04 -12.86
N SER A 485 -1.08 7.06 -12.70
CA SER A 485 -0.45 6.72 -11.42
C SER A 485 0.89 7.43 -11.24
N GLY A 486 1.31 7.61 -9.99
CA GLY A 486 2.56 8.24 -9.65
C GLY A 486 2.70 8.55 -8.16
N PHE A 487 3.91 8.94 -7.80
CA PHE A 487 4.23 9.55 -6.53
C PHE A 487 3.98 11.06 -6.60
N ASN A 488 3.70 11.65 -5.44
CA ASN A 488 3.50 13.09 -5.34
C ASN A 488 4.79 13.79 -4.93
N ILE A 489 5.24 13.62 -3.68
CA ILE A 489 6.47 14.24 -3.17
C ILE A 489 7.54 13.16 -2.96
N LEU A 490 8.67 13.30 -3.62
CA LEU A 490 9.87 12.51 -3.32
C LEU A 490 10.70 13.25 -2.27
N THR A 491 10.95 12.58 -1.16
CA THR A 491 11.70 13.14 -0.03
C THR A 491 13.10 12.50 0.09
N ALA A 492 13.87 12.93 1.10
CA ALA A 492 15.24 12.49 1.32
C ALA A 492 15.34 10.96 1.31
N SER A 493 16.01 10.42 0.31
CA SER A 493 16.24 8.99 0.11
C SER A 493 17.69 8.65 0.47
N THR A 494 17.88 7.57 1.23
CA THR A 494 19.23 7.09 1.55
C THR A 494 19.79 6.21 0.43
N ASN A 495 18.92 5.59 -0.37
CA ASN A 495 19.33 4.88 -1.57
C ASN A 495 19.49 5.84 -2.76
N THR A 496 20.58 5.70 -3.50
CA THR A 496 20.82 6.42 -4.76
C THR A 496 20.69 5.53 -6.00
N LYS A 497 20.53 4.21 -5.81
CA LYS A 497 20.50 3.19 -6.87
C LYS A 497 19.08 2.93 -7.37
N ILE A 498 18.33 4.00 -7.66
CA ILE A 498 16.92 3.93 -8.02
C ILE A 498 16.76 4.09 -9.53
N ASN A 499 16.05 3.17 -10.17
CA ASN A 499 15.72 3.22 -11.59
C ASN A 499 14.22 3.41 -11.77
N PHE A 500 13.81 4.62 -12.17
CA PHE A 500 12.43 4.92 -12.50
C PHE A 500 12.14 4.63 -13.97
N THR A 501 11.16 3.77 -14.20
CA THR A 501 10.63 3.42 -15.52
C THR A 501 9.17 3.85 -15.61
N ASN A 502 8.91 4.90 -16.39
CA ASN A 502 7.57 5.47 -16.59
C ASN A 502 6.91 5.97 -15.29
N ALA A 503 7.65 6.69 -14.43
CA ALA A 503 7.11 7.16 -13.17
C ALA A 503 6.76 8.64 -13.23
N ARG A 504 5.58 9.00 -12.69
CA ARG A 504 5.27 10.39 -12.36
C ARG A 504 5.71 10.68 -10.94
N VAL A 505 6.58 11.68 -10.79
CA VAL A 505 6.87 12.35 -9.52
C VAL A 505 6.50 13.81 -9.68
N THR A 506 5.60 14.34 -8.84
CA THR A 506 5.08 15.70 -8.99
C THR A 506 6.03 16.76 -8.43
N SER A 507 6.71 16.48 -7.32
CA SER A 507 7.65 17.43 -6.75
C SER A 507 8.69 16.82 -5.80
N LEU A 508 9.66 17.64 -5.43
CA LEU A 508 10.66 17.35 -4.42
C LEU A 508 10.47 18.25 -3.21
N ASP A 509 10.82 17.76 -2.03
CA ASP A 509 10.94 18.59 -0.82
C ASP A 509 12.32 18.54 -0.16
N SER A 510 13.20 17.73 -0.73
CA SER A 510 14.56 17.47 -0.26
C SER A 510 15.46 17.22 -1.46
N ALA A 511 16.78 17.27 -1.26
CA ALA A 511 17.71 16.84 -2.28
C ALA A 511 17.63 15.32 -2.49
N VAL A 512 17.60 14.89 -3.76
CA VAL A 512 17.44 13.48 -4.16
C VAL A 512 18.46 13.10 -5.21
N THR A 513 18.99 11.88 -5.12
CA THR A 513 19.82 11.26 -6.15
C THR A 513 19.20 9.96 -6.63
N VAL A 514 19.09 9.80 -7.95
CA VAL A 514 18.55 8.60 -8.61
C VAL A 514 19.52 8.13 -9.69
N THR A 515 19.44 6.88 -10.13
CA THR A 515 20.32 6.34 -11.17
C THR A 515 19.80 6.70 -12.56
N ASN A 516 18.64 6.15 -12.95
CA ASN A 516 17.95 6.51 -14.18
C ASN A 516 16.56 7.04 -13.85
N PHE A 517 16.09 7.99 -14.67
CA PHE A 517 14.78 8.58 -14.45
C PHE A 517 14.04 8.85 -15.75
N VAL A 518 13.01 8.05 -16.02
CA VAL A 518 11.98 8.34 -17.01
C VAL A 518 10.80 9.00 -16.30
N GLN A 519 10.78 10.34 -16.31
CA GLN A 519 9.73 11.15 -15.71
C GLN A 519 8.55 11.26 -16.67
N TYR A 520 7.38 10.87 -16.19
CA TYR A 520 6.09 11.06 -16.87
C TYR A 520 5.27 12.13 -16.16
N GLY A 521 4.56 12.99 -16.90
CA GLY A 521 3.75 14.06 -16.32
C GLY A 521 4.58 15.19 -15.70
N ASP A 522 3.90 16.09 -15.01
CA ASP A 522 4.49 17.34 -14.56
C ASP A 522 5.30 17.17 -13.26
N MET A 523 6.48 17.80 -13.21
CA MET A 523 7.37 17.85 -12.06
C MET A 523 7.80 19.30 -11.76
N ALA A 524 7.86 19.67 -10.49
CA ALA A 524 8.54 20.87 -10.01
C ALA A 524 9.70 20.51 -9.05
N LEU A 525 10.86 21.16 -9.20
CA LEU A 525 11.99 20.92 -8.29
C LEU A 525 11.85 21.64 -6.94
N ASN A 526 10.98 22.66 -6.82
CA ASN A 526 10.70 23.39 -5.57
C ASN A 526 11.95 23.88 -4.81
N GLY A 527 12.92 24.45 -5.53
CA GLY A 527 14.19 24.90 -4.96
C GLY A 527 15.14 23.78 -4.51
N GLN A 528 14.80 22.52 -4.77
CA GLN A 528 15.60 21.35 -4.38
C GLN A 528 16.56 20.91 -5.48
N LYS A 529 17.49 20.03 -5.10
CA LYS A 529 18.45 19.43 -6.01
C LYS A 529 18.02 18.02 -6.42
N LEU A 530 17.84 17.79 -7.71
CA LEU A 530 17.73 16.47 -8.32
C LEU A 530 19.04 16.09 -9.01
N THR A 531 19.62 14.95 -8.64
CA THR A 531 20.77 14.37 -9.33
C THR A 531 20.37 13.06 -10.00
N VAL A 532 20.54 12.97 -11.32
CA VAL A 532 20.36 11.75 -12.10
C VAL A 532 21.74 11.25 -12.52
N LEU A 533 22.18 10.10 -12.02
CA LEU A 533 23.54 9.58 -12.21
C LEU A 533 23.79 9.01 -13.61
N GLU A 534 22.74 8.67 -14.33
CA GLU A 534 22.78 8.23 -15.71
C GLU A 534 21.84 9.10 -16.55
N ASN A 535 20.81 8.53 -17.19
CA ASN A 535 20.00 9.25 -18.17
C ASN A 535 18.70 9.78 -17.57
N PHE A 536 18.33 10.99 -17.98
CA PHE A 536 17.04 11.61 -17.70
C PHE A 536 16.21 11.67 -18.97
N THR A 537 15.01 11.10 -18.94
CA THR A 537 14.03 11.21 -20.03
C THR A 537 12.79 11.91 -19.50
N GLN A 538 12.43 13.03 -20.10
CA GLN A 538 11.26 13.84 -19.73
C GLN A 538 10.12 13.62 -20.71
N GLN A 539 8.95 13.24 -20.19
CA GLN A 539 7.69 13.14 -20.89
C GLN A 539 6.58 13.85 -20.10
N GLY A 540 6.50 15.17 -20.23
CA GLY A 540 5.66 16.04 -19.39
C GLY A 540 6.40 17.34 -19.08
N ASN A 541 5.83 18.24 -18.29
CA ASN A 541 6.54 19.48 -17.95
C ASN A 541 7.54 19.25 -16.79
N VAL A 542 8.70 19.90 -16.86
CA VAL A 542 9.66 19.97 -15.75
C VAL A 542 9.90 21.45 -15.49
N ASP A 543 9.50 21.90 -14.31
CA ASP A 543 9.76 23.25 -13.81
C ASP A 543 10.97 23.22 -12.87
N GLY A 544 12.01 23.96 -13.24
CA GLY A 544 13.21 24.10 -12.46
C GLY A 544 12.97 24.79 -11.11
N ASP A 545 11.98 25.68 -11.01
CA ASP A 545 11.57 26.43 -9.82
C ASP A 545 12.70 26.73 -8.82
N ARG A 546 13.73 27.47 -9.27
CA ARG A 546 14.93 27.87 -8.48
C ARG A 546 15.78 26.71 -7.95
N GLY A 547 15.52 25.49 -8.37
CA GLY A 547 16.21 24.27 -7.96
C GLY A 547 17.50 24.03 -8.73
N THR A 548 18.00 22.80 -8.63
CA THR A 548 19.17 22.35 -9.37
C THR A 548 18.89 20.98 -9.99
N LEU A 549 19.06 20.87 -11.32
CA LEU A 549 18.99 19.60 -12.02
C LEU A 549 20.37 19.22 -12.53
N LEU A 550 20.94 18.13 -12.01
CA LEU A 550 22.21 17.58 -12.44
C LEU A 550 22.02 16.23 -13.11
N VAL A 551 22.22 16.16 -14.42
CA VAL A 551 22.16 14.92 -15.19
C VAL A 551 23.57 14.51 -15.61
N LYS A 552 24.05 13.36 -15.13
CA LYS A 552 25.40 12.86 -15.38
C LYS A 552 25.55 12.14 -16.73
N GLY A 553 24.45 11.61 -17.26
CA GLY A 553 24.36 11.04 -18.60
C GLY A 553 23.67 11.99 -19.58
N ASN A 554 22.83 11.43 -20.45
CA ASN A 554 22.09 12.22 -21.43
C ASN A 554 20.74 12.68 -20.85
N TYR A 555 20.31 13.87 -21.27
CA TYR A 555 18.95 14.35 -21.04
C TYR A 555 18.19 14.36 -22.37
N THR A 556 17.18 13.50 -22.49
CA THR A 556 16.25 13.49 -23.62
C THR A 556 14.89 14.06 -23.20
N GLN A 557 14.53 15.22 -23.74
CA GLN A 557 13.20 15.81 -23.61
C GLN A 557 12.36 15.35 -24.80
N VAL A 558 11.50 14.35 -24.56
CA VAL A 558 10.68 13.75 -25.62
C VAL A 558 9.37 14.47 -25.84
N ASP A 559 8.87 15.20 -24.83
CA ASP A 559 7.68 16.04 -24.87
C ASP A 559 7.66 17.04 -23.71
N GLY A 560 6.66 17.94 -23.69
CA GLY A 560 6.42 18.90 -22.61
C GLY A 560 7.43 20.04 -22.54
N THR A 561 7.25 20.94 -21.57
CA THR A 561 8.09 22.13 -21.39
C THR A 561 9.17 21.87 -20.34
N LEU A 562 10.44 22.15 -20.67
CA LEU A 562 11.48 22.40 -19.69
C LEU A 562 11.51 23.90 -19.41
N ASN A 563 10.93 24.29 -18.28
CA ASN A 563 10.94 25.67 -17.80
C ASN A 563 12.12 25.83 -16.83
N VAL A 564 13.17 26.57 -17.21
CA VAL A 564 14.37 26.69 -16.36
C VAL A 564 14.04 27.46 -15.07
N ASN A 565 13.28 28.55 -15.15
CA ASN A 565 12.70 29.26 -13.99
C ASN A 565 13.69 29.48 -12.83
N ARG A 566 14.81 30.14 -13.13
CA ARG A 566 15.94 30.46 -12.24
C ARG A 566 16.66 29.24 -11.66
N ALA A 567 16.48 28.06 -12.26
CA ALA A 567 17.22 26.87 -11.87
C ALA A 567 18.60 26.84 -12.52
N ASP A 568 19.51 26.12 -11.86
CA ASP A 568 20.78 25.71 -12.44
C ASP A 568 20.65 24.28 -12.99
N ILE A 569 20.65 24.15 -14.32
CA ILE A 569 20.54 22.87 -15.00
C ILE A 569 21.88 22.52 -15.65
N THR A 570 22.49 21.43 -15.22
CA THR A 570 23.75 20.92 -15.77
C THR A 570 23.58 19.51 -16.29
N ILE A 571 23.95 19.31 -17.55
CA ILE A 571 23.90 18.02 -18.25
C ILE A 571 25.33 17.68 -18.67
N ASP A 572 25.92 16.62 -18.13
CA ASP A 572 27.29 16.21 -18.48
C ASP A 572 27.35 15.56 -19.87
N GLY A 573 26.28 14.85 -20.28
CA GLY A 573 26.13 14.23 -21.60
C GLY A 573 25.41 15.11 -22.63
N ASN A 574 24.72 14.47 -23.58
CA ASN A 574 23.99 15.18 -24.63
C ASN A 574 22.65 15.68 -24.11
N TYR A 575 22.23 16.86 -24.59
CA TYR A 575 20.85 17.33 -24.47
C TYR A 575 20.13 17.15 -25.80
N ARG A 576 18.97 16.50 -25.75
CA ARG A 576 18.14 16.22 -26.94
C ARG A 576 16.72 16.69 -26.69
N LEU A 577 16.32 17.77 -27.38
CA LEU A 577 14.92 18.12 -27.56
C LEU A 577 14.41 17.43 -28.82
N GLN A 578 14.13 16.13 -28.68
CA GLN A 578 13.78 15.21 -29.77
C GLN A 578 12.86 14.10 -29.25
N SER A 579 11.93 13.63 -30.08
CA SER A 579 11.13 12.44 -29.76
C SER A 579 11.93 11.16 -29.99
N ILE A 580 11.58 10.08 -29.29
CA ILE A 580 12.09 8.74 -29.54
C ILE A 580 11.16 8.06 -30.54
N LYS A 581 11.66 7.71 -31.73
CA LYS A 581 10.86 7.10 -32.80
C LYS A 581 10.86 5.57 -32.76
N ASP A 582 12.05 5.00 -32.64
CA ASP A 582 12.25 3.55 -32.70
C ASP A 582 13.52 3.18 -31.93
N VAL A 583 13.53 1.98 -31.36
CA VAL A 583 14.65 1.39 -30.65
C VAL A 583 14.93 0.04 -31.28
N LYS A 584 15.90 -0.04 -32.20
CA LYS A 584 16.30 -1.30 -32.86
C LYS A 584 17.66 -1.74 -32.36
N ASN A 585 17.74 -2.94 -31.79
CA ASN A 585 18.98 -3.53 -31.26
C ASN A 585 19.71 -2.59 -30.27
N GLY A 586 18.97 -1.84 -29.47
CA GLY A 586 19.52 -0.87 -28.51
C GLY A 586 19.97 0.47 -29.12
N VAL A 587 19.81 0.68 -30.43
CA VAL A 587 20.07 1.96 -31.09
C VAL A 587 18.77 2.77 -31.16
N ILE A 588 18.79 3.94 -30.54
CA ILE A 588 17.67 4.89 -30.54
C ILE A 588 17.72 5.74 -31.81
N THR A 589 16.58 5.85 -32.48
CA THR A 589 16.38 6.84 -33.56
C THR A 589 15.51 7.98 -33.06
N TYR A 590 15.92 9.20 -33.39
CA TYR A 590 15.28 10.42 -32.92
C TYR A 590 14.42 11.08 -33.99
N GLY A 591 13.43 11.86 -33.56
CA GLY A 591 12.51 12.57 -34.43
C GLY A 591 12.07 13.93 -33.88
N THR A 592 11.13 14.55 -34.57
CA THR A 592 10.53 15.81 -34.14
C THR A 592 9.67 15.62 -32.90
N THR A 593 9.84 16.47 -31.90
CA THR A 593 9.02 16.55 -30.67
C THR A 593 8.14 17.81 -30.65
N TYR A 594 7.12 17.83 -29.79
CA TYR A 594 6.36 19.04 -29.43
C TYR A 594 6.90 19.73 -28.17
N GLY A 595 7.96 19.19 -27.58
CA GLY A 595 8.57 19.76 -26.39
C GLY A 595 9.14 21.16 -26.62
N VAL A 596 9.25 21.91 -25.52
CA VAL A 596 9.66 23.31 -25.46
C VAL A 596 10.79 23.48 -24.46
N LEU A 597 11.83 24.20 -24.84
CA LEU A 597 12.79 24.78 -23.91
C LEU A 597 12.43 26.24 -23.65
N GLN A 598 12.30 26.61 -22.39
CA GLN A 598 11.97 27.97 -21.96
C GLN A 598 13.06 28.52 -21.03
N MET A 599 13.62 29.64 -21.44
CA MET A 599 14.62 30.44 -20.72
C MET A 599 14.27 31.93 -20.90
N ASN A 600 13.64 32.52 -19.89
CA ASN A 600 13.09 33.88 -19.95
C ASN A 600 13.40 34.73 -18.71
N ASP A 601 14.15 34.20 -17.75
CA ASP A 601 14.71 34.93 -16.62
C ASP A 601 16.24 35.10 -16.78
N PHE A 602 16.81 36.20 -16.29
CA PHE A 602 18.25 36.44 -16.36
C PHE A 602 19.06 35.46 -15.52
N ASP A 603 18.45 34.91 -14.47
CA ASP A 603 19.06 33.91 -13.59
C ASP A 603 18.93 32.48 -14.16
N ASP A 604 18.27 32.28 -15.30
CA ASP A 604 18.18 30.97 -15.95
C ASP A 604 19.57 30.51 -16.41
N HIS A 605 19.96 29.29 -16.02
CA HIS A 605 21.24 28.70 -16.40
C HIS A 605 21.09 27.27 -16.92
N LEU A 606 21.55 27.03 -18.15
CA LEU A 606 21.59 25.72 -18.77
C LEU A 606 22.99 25.41 -19.31
N THR A 607 23.67 24.44 -18.71
CA THR A 607 24.99 23.94 -19.15
C THR A 607 24.87 22.58 -19.81
N ILE A 608 25.39 22.44 -21.03
CA ILE A 608 25.41 21.19 -21.79
C ILE A 608 26.86 20.78 -22.07
N GLY A 609 27.27 19.67 -21.46
CA GLY A 609 28.59 19.06 -21.53
C GLY A 609 28.87 18.39 -22.87
N GLY A 610 27.91 17.62 -23.38
CA GLY A 610 27.94 16.97 -24.68
C GLY A 610 27.33 17.81 -25.80
N ASP A 611 26.82 17.15 -26.84
CA ASP A 611 26.17 17.79 -27.97
C ASP A 611 24.72 18.15 -27.65
N CYS A 612 24.27 19.28 -28.20
CA CYS A 612 22.91 19.79 -28.10
C CYS A 612 22.16 19.62 -29.42
N TYR A 613 21.01 18.97 -29.37
CA TYR A 613 20.15 18.71 -30.53
C TYR A 613 18.76 19.30 -30.30
N ILE A 614 18.35 20.24 -31.14
CA ILE A 614 17.03 20.86 -31.11
C ILE A 614 16.26 20.47 -32.37
N GLN A 615 15.24 19.62 -32.20
CA GLN A 615 14.33 19.21 -33.26
C GLN A 615 12.87 19.29 -32.78
N SER A 616 12.44 20.45 -32.32
CA SER A 616 11.04 20.71 -31.94
C SER A 616 10.19 21.21 -33.11
N TYR A 617 8.89 20.97 -33.06
CA TYR A 617 7.91 21.42 -34.04
C TYR A 617 7.62 22.93 -33.90
N TYR A 618 7.61 23.63 -35.03
CA TYR A 618 7.27 25.07 -35.11
C TYR A 618 6.25 25.27 -36.25
N GLY A 619 5.01 25.65 -35.91
CA GLY A 619 3.87 25.82 -36.83
C GLY A 619 2.55 26.15 -36.13
N GLU A 620 1.44 26.22 -36.86
CA GLU A 620 0.09 26.47 -36.31
C GLU A 620 -0.29 25.35 -35.32
N GLY A 621 -0.64 25.72 -34.08
CA GLY A 621 -0.85 24.79 -32.97
C GLY A 621 0.42 24.22 -32.33
N GLY A 622 1.62 24.65 -32.74
CA GLY A 622 2.90 24.25 -32.16
C GLY A 622 3.39 25.19 -31.06
N SER A 623 4.20 24.65 -30.16
CA SER A 623 4.80 25.38 -29.04
C SER A 623 6.21 25.87 -29.40
N TYR A 624 6.52 27.13 -29.10
CA TYR A 624 7.77 27.79 -29.47
C TYR A 624 8.79 27.73 -28.32
N ASN A 625 10.06 27.45 -28.62
CA ASN A 625 11.16 27.60 -27.66
C ASN A 625 11.32 29.08 -27.26
N ASP A 626 10.91 29.43 -26.04
CA ASP A 626 10.89 30.79 -25.53
C ASP A 626 12.20 31.16 -24.85
N LEU A 627 13.10 31.78 -25.62
CA LEU A 627 14.47 32.08 -25.22
C LEU A 627 14.71 33.60 -25.27
N THR A 628 14.30 34.32 -24.22
CA THR A 628 14.39 35.80 -24.13
C THR A 628 15.43 36.29 -23.14
N ALA A 629 15.82 35.48 -22.16
CA ALA A 629 16.89 35.80 -21.20
C ALA A 629 17.64 34.53 -20.76
N GLY A 630 18.61 34.70 -19.87
CA GLY A 630 19.38 33.58 -19.32
C GLY A 630 20.63 33.21 -20.13
N LEU A 631 21.36 32.23 -19.62
CA LEU A 631 22.63 31.76 -20.14
C LEU A 631 22.57 30.29 -20.56
N LEU A 632 22.78 30.05 -21.85
CA LEU A 632 23.05 28.74 -22.42
C LEU A 632 24.58 28.54 -22.58
N GLU A 633 25.17 27.67 -21.76
CA GLU A 633 26.59 27.30 -21.86
C GLU A 633 26.75 25.99 -22.63
N LEU A 634 27.46 26.05 -23.77
CA LEU A 634 27.71 24.90 -24.64
C LEU A 634 29.17 24.46 -24.56
N LYS A 635 29.39 23.20 -24.19
CA LYS A 635 30.72 22.54 -24.21
C LYS A 635 30.90 21.60 -25.40
N GLY A 636 29.82 21.02 -25.94
CA GLY A 636 29.83 20.26 -27.20
C GLY A 636 29.23 21.02 -28.39
N SER A 637 28.94 20.31 -29.48
CA SER A 637 28.40 20.89 -30.71
C SER A 637 26.90 21.19 -30.59
N PHE A 638 26.39 22.05 -31.46
CA PHE A 638 24.97 22.44 -31.47
C PHE A 638 24.36 22.24 -32.85
N TYR A 639 23.20 21.58 -32.86
CA TYR A 639 22.45 21.27 -34.07
C TYR A 639 20.98 21.63 -33.90
N GLN A 640 20.53 22.65 -34.63
CA GLN A 640 19.11 22.86 -34.87
C GLN A 640 18.72 22.17 -36.17
N ILE A 641 17.75 21.26 -36.07
CA ILE A 641 17.32 20.38 -37.16
C ILE A 641 15.89 20.76 -37.55
N ALA A 642 15.70 21.15 -38.81
CA ALA A 642 14.37 21.46 -39.33
C ALA A 642 13.58 20.16 -39.61
N LYS A 643 12.25 20.21 -39.48
CA LYS A 643 11.36 19.14 -39.95
C LYS A 643 11.04 19.35 -41.42
N ASP A 644 11.02 18.27 -42.20
CA ASP A 644 10.52 18.29 -43.57
C ASP A 644 9.08 18.86 -43.62
N ASN A 645 8.87 19.92 -44.39
CA ASN A 645 7.59 20.65 -44.54
C ASN A 645 7.10 21.42 -43.30
N ALA A 646 7.96 21.77 -42.33
CA ALA A 646 7.63 22.74 -41.27
C ALA A 646 8.53 23.96 -41.34
N SER A 647 8.07 25.10 -40.82
CA SER A 647 8.91 26.28 -40.63
C SER A 647 10.10 25.93 -39.73
N GLY A 648 11.32 26.08 -40.24
CA GLY A 648 12.53 25.67 -39.52
C GLY A 648 12.96 26.59 -38.39
N SER A 649 12.13 27.54 -37.96
CA SER A 649 12.45 28.58 -36.96
C SER A 649 12.32 28.11 -35.51
N SER A 650 12.52 26.83 -35.23
CA SER A 650 12.28 26.23 -33.92
C SER A 650 13.25 26.69 -32.82
N PHE A 651 14.37 27.35 -33.15
CA PHE A 651 15.29 27.91 -32.15
C PHE A 651 15.64 29.35 -32.50
N ASN A 652 14.94 30.32 -31.91
CA ASN A 652 15.10 31.73 -32.25
C ASN A 652 15.28 32.55 -30.97
N ALA A 653 16.49 32.50 -30.40
CA ALA A 653 16.79 33.31 -29.22
C ALA A 653 16.68 34.81 -29.53
N LYS A 654 16.23 35.59 -28.55
CA LYS A 654 15.96 37.04 -28.66
C LYS A 654 16.37 37.79 -27.39
N GLU A 655 16.18 39.11 -27.43
CA GLU A 655 16.30 40.02 -26.30
C GLU A 655 17.65 39.92 -25.58
N ASN A 656 17.70 39.30 -24.41
CA ASN A 656 18.89 39.22 -23.57
C ASN A 656 19.46 37.80 -23.46
N HIS A 657 18.86 36.81 -24.13
CA HIS A 657 19.35 35.44 -24.08
C HIS A 657 20.77 35.35 -24.64
N CYS A 658 21.67 34.76 -23.84
CA CYS A 658 23.09 34.70 -24.11
C CYS A 658 23.56 33.24 -24.31
N VAL A 659 24.41 33.00 -25.29
CA VAL A 659 25.16 31.74 -25.43
C VAL A 659 26.64 31.94 -25.12
N ARG A 660 27.29 30.94 -24.51
CA ARG A 660 28.75 30.87 -24.36
C ARG A 660 29.30 29.55 -24.90
N PHE A 661 30.45 29.62 -25.55
CA PHE A 661 31.18 28.45 -26.02
C PHE A 661 32.39 28.19 -25.12
N THR A 662 32.29 27.18 -24.27
CA THR A 662 33.30 26.87 -23.24
C THR A 662 33.95 25.50 -23.39
N GLY A 663 33.63 24.80 -24.48
CA GLY A 663 34.18 23.50 -24.83
C GLY A 663 35.71 23.51 -24.98
N LYS A 664 36.33 22.34 -24.77
CA LYS A 664 37.78 22.15 -24.99
C LYS A 664 38.11 21.59 -26.37
N SER A 665 37.12 21.03 -27.05
CA SER A 665 37.23 20.42 -28.39
C SER A 665 36.64 21.33 -29.46
N LYS A 666 36.79 20.95 -30.73
CA LYS A 666 36.12 21.65 -31.83
C LYS A 666 34.60 21.56 -31.64
N GLN A 667 33.93 22.70 -31.66
CA GLN A 667 32.46 22.77 -31.65
C GLN A 667 31.97 23.10 -33.06
N VAL A 668 31.00 22.33 -33.55
CA VAL A 668 30.28 22.65 -34.79
C VAL A 668 28.93 23.22 -34.42
N ILE A 669 28.65 24.42 -34.92
CA ILE A 669 27.34 25.06 -34.76
C ILE A 669 26.66 25.05 -36.13
N ARG A 670 25.45 24.50 -36.16
CA ARG A 670 24.66 24.36 -37.38
C ARG A 670 23.18 24.62 -37.09
N PHE A 671 22.61 25.51 -37.88
CA PHE A 671 21.18 25.69 -38.03
C PHE A 671 20.77 25.22 -39.43
N ASP A 672 19.69 24.46 -39.54
CA ASP A 672 19.14 24.08 -40.85
C ASP A 672 18.25 25.20 -41.44
N SER A 673 17.77 26.13 -40.61
CA SER A 673 17.00 27.30 -41.02
C SER A 673 17.72 28.62 -40.71
N ASP A 674 17.63 29.56 -41.65
CA ASP A 674 18.08 30.94 -41.52
C ASP A 674 17.27 31.79 -40.53
N SER A 675 16.06 31.33 -40.19
CA SER A 675 15.18 31.97 -39.21
C SER A 675 15.53 31.58 -37.76
N SER A 676 16.33 30.54 -37.59
CA SER A 676 16.88 30.11 -36.30
C SER A 676 18.26 30.72 -36.04
N GLY A 677 18.60 30.91 -34.78
CA GLY A 677 19.90 31.46 -34.40
C GLY A 677 20.01 31.80 -32.92
N PHE A 678 21.23 32.15 -32.53
CA PHE A 678 21.51 32.75 -31.24
C PHE A 678 21.28 34.26 -31.30
N ASN A 679 20.90 34.84 -30.16
CA ASN A 679 20.78 36.29 -30.05
C ASN A 679 22.14 36.92 -29.74
N MET A 680 22.63 36.72 -28.52
CA MET A 680 23.90 37.27 -28.06
C MET A 680 24.92 36.16 -27.81
N VAL A 681 26.15 36.34 -28.31
CA VAL A 681 27.30 35.52 -27.88
C VAL A 681 28.09 36.29 -26.83
N GLY A 682 28.19 35.72 -25.63
CA GLY A 682 28.97 36.26 -24.53
C GLY A 682 30.40 35.73 -24.48
N GLU A 683 31.06 35.98 -23.36
CA GLU A 683 32.44 35.55 -23.12
C GLU A 683 32.61 34.04 -23.35
N SER A 684 33.40 33.70 -24.36
CA SER A 684 33.59 32.33 -24.83
C SER A 684 35.07 31.98 -24.80
N SER A 685 35.43 30.93 -24.07
CA SER A 685 36.81 30.47 -23.94
C SER A 685 37.24 29.57 -25.09
N ASN A 686 36.29 28.96 -25.81
CA ASN A 686 36.62 28.10 -26.94
C ASN A 686 36.86 28.92 -28.22
N VAL A 687 38.08 28.84 -28.73
CA VAL A 687 38.48 29.48 -30.00
C VAL A 687 38.27 28.58 -31.22
N ASN A 688 37.94 27.30 -31.01
CA ASN A 688 37.78 26.28 -32.04
C ASN A 688 36.30 26.04 -32.39
N VAL A 689 35.53 27.12 -32.52
CA VAL A 689 34.10 27.09 -32.85
C VAL A 689 33.90 27.34 -34.34
N ALA A 690 33.35 26.36 -35.04
CA ALA A 690 33.00 26.48 -36.46
C ALA A 690 31.50 26.65 -36.61
N ILE A 691 31.05 27.88 -36.89
CA ILE A 691 29.67 28.16 -37.24
C ILE A 691 29.52 27.95 -38.74
N THR A 692 28.97 26.80 -39.11
CA THR A 692 28.87 26.35 -40.51
C THR A 692 27.65 26.92 -41.23
N ASN A 693 26.62 27.24 -40.47
CA ASN A 693 25.41 27.93 -40.90
C ASN A 693 24.70 28.44 -39.64
N GLY A 694 24.50 29.76 -39.48
CA GLY A 694 23.75 30.27 -38.34
C GLY A 694 23.71 31.79 -38.22
N ARG A 695 22.63 32.29 -37.60
CA ARG A 695 22.50 33.69 -37.20
C ARG A 695 23.04 33.90 -35.77
N ILE A 696 23.83 34.95 -35.60
CA ILE A 696 24.12 35.59 -34.32
C ILE A 696 23.68 37.05 -34.47
N SER A 697 22.76 37.50 -33.63
CA SER A 697 22.23 38.86 -33.73
C SER A 697 23.20 39.91 -33.22
N THR A 698 23.91 39.64 -32.13
CA THR A 698 24.84 40.60 -31.52
C THR A 698 25.97 39.92 -30.72
N LEU A 699 27.06 40.66 -30.48
CA LEU A 699 28.07 40.28 -29.51
C LEU A 699 27.84 40.96 -28.16
N GLY A 700 27.99 40.19 -27.08
CA GLY A 700 28.05 40.68 -25.70
C GLY A 700 29.47 40.66 -25.12
N ALA A 701 30.44 40.14 -25.86
CA ALA A 701 31.86 40.14 -25.54
C ALA A 701 32.69 39.96 -26.81
N SER A 702 34.00 40.22 -26.73
CA SER A 702 34.93 39.86 -27.81
C SER A 702 35.07 38.34 -27.90
N VAL A 703 34.98 37.79 -29.11
CA VAL A 703 34.96 36.33 -29.35
C VAL A 703 35.89 35.94 -30.49
N THR A 704 36.42 34.72 -30.39
CA THR A 704 37.22 34.10 -31.45
C THR A 704 36.53 32.84 -31.96
N LEU A 705 36.32 32.76 -33.27
CA LEU A 705 35.71 31.63 -33.96
C LEU A 705 36.73 31.05 -34.96
N LEU A 706 36.68 29.73 -35.18
CA LEU A 706 37.49 29.08 -36.21
C LEU A 706 37.00 29.49 -37.61
N ARG A 707 35.69 29.49 -37.80
CA ARG A 707 35.02 29.79 -39.07
C ARG A 707 33.63 30.33 -38.78
N TYR A 708 33.16 31.26 -39.59
CA TYR A 708 31.81 31.77 -39.46
C TYR A 708 31.11 31.99 -40.80
N VAL A 709 30.06 31.21 -41.05
CA VAL A 709 29.07 31.48 -42.10
C VAL A 709 27.88 32.17 -41.45
N GLN A 710 27.93 33.50 -41.47
CA GLN A 710 26.93 34.40 -40.91
C GLN A 710 25.71 34.46 -41.81
N TYR A 711 24.53 34.33 -41.20
CA TYR A 711 23.23 34.58 -41.81
C TYR A 711 22.47 35.64 -41.02
N GLY A 712 21.56 36.36 -41.69
CA GLY A 712 20.67 37.33 -41.03
C GLY A 712 21.36 38.66 -40.69
N ASN A 713 20.86 39.37 -39.69
CA ASN A 713 21.46 40.63 -39.24
C ASN A 713 22.37 40.36 -38.04
N MET A 714 23.55 40.97 -38.02
CA MET A 714 24.49 40.93 -36.90
C MET A 714 25.00 42.34 -36.57
N ASP A 715 25.07 42.66 -35.29
CA ASP A 715 25.77 43.83 -34.74
C ASP A 715 26.99 43.37 -33.93
N ILE A 716 28.18 43.87 -34.26
CA ILE A 716 29.41 43.60 -33.49
C ILE A 716 29.44 44.41 -32.19
N ASN A 717 28.66 45.50 -32.11
CA ASN A 717 28.36 46.23 -30.89
C ASN A 717 29.62 46.69 -30.12
N GLY A 718 30.59 47.27 -30.82
CA GLY A 718 31.83 47.76 -30.23
C GLY A 718 32.85 46.68 -29.81
N PHE A 719 32.52 45.39 -29.92
CA PHE A 719 33.42 44.30 -29.56
C PHE A 719 34.37 43.88 -30.69
N THR A 720 35.25 42.91 -30.40
CA THR A 720 36.07 42.28 -31.43
C THR A 720 35.54 40.90 -31.80
N LEU A 721 35.17 40.72 -33.07
CA LEU A 721 34.95 39.41 -33.68
C LEU A 721 36.24 38.97 -34.38
N THR A 722 36.87 37.89 -33.91
CA THR A 722 38.00 37.27 -34.62
C THR A 722 37.53 35.96 -35.25
N VAL A 723 37.65 35.81 -36.57
CA VAL A 723 37.46 34.56 -37.30
C VAL A 723 38.83 34.11 -37.81
N THR A 724 39.41 33.05 -37.25
CA THR A 724 40.79 32.67 -37.60
C THR A 724 40.91 32.07 -39.01
N GLY A 725 39.84 31.48 -39.52
CA GLY A 725 39.70 31.00 -40.90
C GLY A 725 38.88 31.96 -41.76
N ASP A 726 38.11 31.40 -42.70
CA ASP A 726 37.25 32.17 -43.59
C ASP A 726 35.97 32.64 -42.90
N MET A 727 35.51 33.83 -43.28
CA MET A 727 34.19 34.36 -42.93
C MET A 727 33.33 34.48 -44.18
N THR A 728 32.08 34.05 -44.11
CA THR A 728 31.08 34.25 -45.18
C THR A 728 29.89 35.00 -44.60
N GLN A 729 29.52 36.11 -45.23
CA GLN A 729 28.38 36.94 -44.85
C GLN A 729 27.22 36.71 -45.83
N LYS A 730 26.03 36.45 -45.26
CA LYS A 730 24.74 36.27 -45.96
C LYS A 730 23.64 37.05 -45.23
N GLY A 731 23.79 38.37 -45.20
CA GLY A 731 22.87 39.27 -44.52
C GLY A 731 23.56 40.56 -44.09
N LYS A 732 22.95 41.33 -43.19
CA LYS A 732 23.53 42.60 -42.75
C LYS A 732 24.51 42.38 -41.59
N VAL A 733 25.66 43.03 -41.64
CA VAL A 733 26.65 43.04 -40.56
C VAL A 733 27.03 44.49 -40.30
N SER A 734 26.88 44.95 -39.06
CA SER A 734 27.36 46.24 -38.60
C SER A 734 28.56 46.04 -37.68
N ALA A 735 29.70 46.68 -37.96
CA ALA A 735 30.83 46.66 -37.05
C ALA A 735 30.59 47.59 -35.84
N HIS A 736 29.83 48.69 -36.01
CA HIS A 736 29.35 49.58 -34.94
C HIS A 736 30.45 49.94 -33.94
N CYS A 737 31.46 50.70 -34.38
CA CYS A 737 32.68 51.03 -33.62
C CYS A 737 33.55 49.84 -33.16
N GLY A 738 33.18 48.61 -33.52
CA GLY A 738 33.89 47.38 -33.18
C GLY A 738 34.95 46.98 -34.21
N THR A 739 35.52 45.80 -34.02
CA THR A 739 36.56 45.25 -34.91
C THR A 739 36.19 43.86 -35.42
N ILE A 740 36.23 43.65 -36.73
CA ILE A 740 36.14 42.34 -37.37
C ILE A 740 37.53 41.94 -37.86
N LYS A 741 38.07 40.83 -37.39
CA LYS A 741 39.36 40.26 -37.83
C LYS A 741 39.10 38.93 -38.52
N VAL A 742 39.57 38.76 -39.75
CA VAL A 742 39.43 37.50 -40.51
C VAL A 742 40.82 37.03 -40.93
N GLY A 743 41.26 35.89 -40.40
CA GLY A 743 42.55 35.28 -40.72
C GLY A 743 42.59 34.60 -42.09
N GLY A 744 41.42 34.23 -42.63
CA GLY A 744 41.26 33.76 -44.00
C GLY A 744 40.72 34.83 -44.94
N SER A 745 39.91 34.41 -45.92
CA SER A 745 39.20 35.31 -46.83
C SER A 745 37.81 35.68 -46.27
N TYR A 746 37.36 36.89 -46.58
CA TYR A 746 36.03 37.39 -46.26
C TYR A 746 35.17 37.38 -47.52
N TYR A 747 34.10 36.58 -47.51
CA TYR A 747 33.16 36.43 -48.61
C TYR A 747 31.84 37.13 -48.27
N GLN A 748 31.65 38.36 -48.73
CA GLN A 748 30.37 39.06 -48.69
C GLN A 748 29.50 38.62 -49.86
N THR A 749 28.68 37.59 -49.63
CA THR A 749 27.89 36.97 -50.71
C THR A 749 26.53 37.60 -50.89
N ALA A 750 26.02 38.32 -49.89
CA ALA A 750 24.80 39.13 -49.92
C ALA A 750 24.77 40.10 -48.73
N GLY A 751 23.80 41.04 -48.74
CA GLY A 751 23.52 41.96 -47.63
C GLY A 751 24.55 43.08 -47.44
N THR A 752 24.32 43.95 -46.46
CA THR A 752 25.13 45.16 -46.25
C THR A 752 26.16 44.95 -45.15
N LEU A 753 27.42 45.28 -45.42
CA LEU A 753 28.46 45.42 -44.41
C LEU A 753 28.66 46.91 -44.12
N THR A 754 28.35 47.35 -42.90
CA THR A 754 28.49 48.73 -42.46
C THR A 754 29.57 48.81 -41.40
N LEU A 755 30.60 49.63 -41.59
CA LEU A 755 31.66 49.77 -40.58
C LEU A 755 31.27 50.68 -39.42
N ASP A 756 30.64 51.84 -39.69
CA ASP A 756 30.13 52.78 -38.69
C ASP A 756 31.13 53.07 -37.53
N GLY A 757 32.29 53.62 -37.87
CA GLY A 757 33.42 53.88 -36.99
C GLY A 757 34.23 52.63 -36.63
N GLY A 758 33.97 51.50 -37.28
CA GLY A 758 34.58 50.21 -37.01
C GLY A 758 35.77 49.88 -37.90
N THR A 759 36.49 48.80 -37.53
CA THR A 759 37.64 48.30 -38.28
C THR A 759 37.38 46.90 -38.85
N LEU A 760 37.68 46.69 -40.12
CA LEU A 760 37.71 45.38 -40.77
C LEU A 760 39.14 45.01 -41.19
N ASN A 761 39.70 43.96 -40.60
CA ASN A 761 41.04 43.46 -40.90
C ASN A 761 40.95 42.06 -41.50
N ILE A 762 41.36 41.89 -42.75
CA ILE A 762 41.30 40.62 -43.48
C ILE A 762 42.71 40.24 -43.90
N ALA A 763 43.19 39.07 -43.52
CA ALA A 763 44.51 38.58 -43.92
C ALA A 763 44.52 37.98 -45.34
N GLY A 764 43.42 37.34 -45.76
CA GLY A 764 43.22 36.80 -47.10
C GLY A 764 42.55 37.78 -48.06
N ASN A 765 41.72 37.24 -48.98
CA ASN A 765 41.02 38.05 -49.97
C ASN A 765 39.71 38.62 -49.40
N TYR A 766 39.33 39.81 -49.86
CA TYR A 766 37.98 40.33 -49.71
C TYR A 766 37.19 40.09 -51.01
N ARG A 767 36.02 39.46 -50.91
CA ARG A 767 35.16 39.17 -52.06
C ARG A 767 33.74 39.64 -51.80
N LEU A 768 33.32 40.71 -52.47
CA LEU A 768 31.92 41.11 -52.61
C LEU A 768 31.38 40.52 -53.92
N GLN A 769 31.10 39.21 -53.88
CA GLN A 769 30.65 38.40 -55.02
C GLN A 769 29.72 37.30 -54.53
N SER A 770 28.76 36.87 -55.36
CA SER A 770 28.03 35.63 -55.06
C SER A 770 28.97 34.44 -55.22
N ILE A 771 28.75 33.41 -54.41
CA ILE A 771 29.53 32.16 -54.46
C ILE A 771 28.62 31.00 -54.83
N GLY A 772 29.03 30.21 -55.82
CA GLY A 772 28.34 29.00 -56.24
C GLY A 772 29.33 27.91 -56.65
N THR A 773 28.79 26.81 -57.13
CA THR A 773 29.55 25.71 -57.73
C THR A 773 29.03 25.45 -59.13
N ASP A 774 29.93 25.26 -60.08
CA ASP A 774 29.57 24.81 -61.42
C ASP A 774 29.20 23.32 -61.44
N GLU A 775 28.81 22.83 -62.62
CA GLU A 775 28.46 21.43 -62.87
C GLU A 775 29.57 20.42 -62.55
N ASN A 776 30.83 20.87 -62.46
CA ASN A 776 31.99 20.04 -62.10
C ASN A 776 32.36 20.16 -60.62
N GLY A 777 31.55 20.86 -59.81
CA GLY A 777 31.80 21.08 -58.39
C GLY A 777 32.90 22.11 -58.12
N LYS A 778 33.35 22.88 -59.12
CA LYS A 778 34.34 23.94 -58.93
C LYS A 778 33.66 25.22 -58.48
N THR A 779 34.28 25.94 -57.54
CA THR A 779 33.78 27.23 -57.07
C THR A 779 33.77 28.26 -58.20
N VAL A 780 32.62 28.91 -58.39
CA VAL A 780 32.43 30.03 -59.32
C VAL A 780 31.95 31.26 -58.56
N TYR A 781 32.39 32.43 -59.03
CA TYR A 781 32.02 33.72 -58.46
C TYR A 781 31.18 34.51 -59.48
N GLY A 782 30.20 35.25 -58.98
CA GLY A 782 29.31 36.03 -59.83
C GLY A 782 28.81 37.32 -59.17
N THR A 783 27.83 37.94 -59.82
CA THR A 783 27.24 39.19 -59.35
C THR A 783 26.42 38.96 -58.07
N THR A 784 26.52 39.87 -57.10
CA THR A 784 25.73 39.87 -55.85
C THR A 784 24.97 41.18 -55.64
N TYR A 785 23.96 41.19 -54.77
CA TYR A 785 23.29 42.39 -54.26
C TYR A 785 23.91 42.92 -52.96
N GLY A 786 25.07 42.39 -52.53
CA GLY A 786 25.76 42.88 -51.35
C GLY A 786 26.26 44.32 -51.50
N VAL A 787 26.43 45.01 -50.38
CA VAL A 787 26.80 46.43 -50.30
C VAL A 787 27.84 46.63 -49.20
N LEU A 788 28.93 47.33 -49.48
CA LEU A 788 29.89 47.81 -48.49
C LEU A 788 29.63 49.29 -48.18
N GLN A 789 29.56 49.66 -46.89
CA GLN A 789 29.37 51.03 -46.41
C GLN A 789 30.49 51.45 -45.46
N MET A 790 31.23 52.49 -45.86
CA MET A 790 32.33 53.15 -45.17
C MET A 790 32.12 54.67 -45.25
N ASN A 791 31.20 55.18 -44.43
CA ASN A 791 30.65 56.52 -44.52
C ASN A 791 31.22 57.49 -43.46
N ARG A 792 32.03 57.01 -42.53
CA ARG A 792 32.64 57.79 -41.45
C ARG A 792 34.15 57.88 -41.64
N GLU A 793 34.73 58.98 -41.20
CA GLU A 793 36.19 59.21 -41.29
C GLU A 793 37.01 58.17 -40.52
N ASP A 794 36.43 57.58 -39.46
CA ASP A 794 37.07 56.54 -38.65
C ASP A 794 36.82 55.11 -39.17
N ASP A 795 36.08 54.94 -40.28
CA ASP A 795 35.91 53.63 -40.92
C ASP A 795 37.24 53.18 -41.53
N HIS A 796 37.67 51.96 -41.18
CA HIS A 796 38.98 51.46 -41.59
C HIS A 796 38.92 50.02 -42.11
N MET A 797 39.47 49.77 -43.30
CA MET A 797 39.51 48.44 -43.90
C MET A 797 40.91 48.05 -44.38
N ILE A 798 41.47 46.98 -43.81
CA ILE A 798 42.74 46.38 -44.26
C ILE A 798 42.45 45.04 -44.93
N VAL A 799 42.95 44.86 -46.16
CA VAL A 799 42.93 43.58 -46.87
C VAL A 799 44.36 43.18 -47.24
N GLY A 800 44.81 42.03 -46.74
CA GLY A 800 46.14 41.49 -46.98
C GLY A 800 46.29 40.78 -48.33
N GLY A 801 45.19 40.26 -48.88
CA GLY A 801 45.11 39.69 -50.23
C GLY A 801 44.47 40.63 -51.25
N ASP A 802 43.78 40.05 -52.23
CA ASP A 802 43.09 40.78 -53.29
C ASP A 802 41.66 41.17 -52.90
N CYS A 803 41.19 42.31 -53.42
CA CYS A 803 39.80 42.75 -53.35
C CYS A 803 39.07 42.46 -54.67
N TYR A 804 37.98 41.68 -54.61
CA TYR A 804 37.11 41.41 -55.75
C TYR A 804 35.71 41.97 -55.49
N ILE A 805 35.25 42.92 -56.31
CA ILE A 805 33.93 43.54 -56.18
C ILE A 805 33.14 43.32 -57.46
N GLN A 806 32.01 42.62 -57.34
CA GLN A 806 31.07 42.37 -58.42
C GLN A 806 29.64 42.50 -57.88
N SER A 807 29.25 43.71 -57.49
CA SER A 807 27.90 44.03 -57.00
C SER A 807 26.99 44.54 -58.12
N TYR A 808 25.70 44.25 -58.05
CA TYR A 808 24.69 44.70 -59.00
C TYR A 808 24.40 46.21 -58.86
N TYR A 809 24.18 46.90 -59.97
CA TYR A 809 23.81 48.31 -60.04
C TYR A 809 22.55 48.50 -60.90
N GLY A 810 21.49 49.10 -60.35
CA GLY A 810 20.21 49.32 -61.05
C GLY A 810 19.29 50.36 -60.38
N ASN A 811 18.33 50.91 -61.15
CA ASN A 811 17.43 51.99 -60.71
C ASN A 811 16.65 51.60 -59.44
N GLY A 812 16.95 52.27 -58.31
CA GLY A 812 16.22 52.13 -57.05
C GLY A 812 16.84 51.18 -56.01
N VAL A 813 18.09 50.72 -56.19
CA VAL A 813 18.80 49.87 -55.22
C VAL A 813 20.19 50.43 -54.86
N SER A 814 20.65 50.04 -53.67
CA SER A 814 21.82 50.50 -52.89
C SER A 814 23.19 50.40 -53.59
N TYR A 815 24.03 51.42 -53.39
CA TYR A 815 25.40 51.55 -53.91
C TYR A 815 26.44 51.27 -52.80
N ASN A 816 27.65 50.82 -53.17
CA ASN A 816 28.78 50.80 -52.23
C ASN A 816 29.13 52.25 -51.88
N ASP A 817 28.98 52.59 -50.61
CA ASP A 817 29.04 53.96 -50.10
C ASP A 817 30.37 54.13 -49.35
N LEU A 818 31.33 54.86 -49.93
CA LEU A 818 32.73 54.88 -49.47
C LEU A 818 33.27 56.32 -49.32
N TYR A 819 32.42 57.30 -49.00
CA TYR A 819 32.80 58.73 -49.13
C TYR A 819 33.86 59.23 -48.13
N ASN A 820 33.99 58.63 -46.95
CA ASN A 820 34.82 59.18 -45.87
C ASN A 820 35.81 58.19 -45.22
N GLY A 821 35.67 56.87 -45.44
CA GLY A 821 36.60 55.88 -44.86
C GLY A 821 37.91 55.71 -45.64
N LEU A 822 38.94 55.15 -44.98
CA LEU A 822 40.25 54.83 -45.57
C LEU A 822 40.45 53.33 -45.80
#